data_AF-A0A1Y4D1B4-F1
#
_entry.id   AF-A0A1Y4D1B4-F1
#
_cell.length_a   1.000
_cell.length_b   1.000
_cell.length_c   1.000
_cell.angle_alpha   90.00
_cell.angle_beta   90.00
_cell.angle_gamma   90.00
#
_symmetry.space_group_name_H-M   'P 1'
#
loop_
_entity.id
_entity.type
_entity.pdbx_description
1 polymer ?
#
loop_
_entity_poly.entity_id
_entity_poly.type
_entity_poly.pdbx_seq_one_letter_code
_entity_poly.pdbx_strand_id
1 'polypeptide(L)'
;MILRISNIFINVLVFIILGTYTLSAHNWPEFTPKETISAGVYVVTQDHAVTTNMTMQEGVTLIFDGGKLTGSAKIMGNYTQIIASKTQIFDTSLSFDGIWNIDRAYPEWFGAKASTSTNPFDCSAAINKAIELKQVGEVYISRGNYYIKYPINMKYGIILCGEKAVMVSEEENAGSTICIWPYDKENCLPHFSSTKDFIITVNVKNASSNPMWVKTYPAPLTAIRNIYFYNNDAKNAILKGVLFSGGMEITHCRWWNFAQAVKSVSSVYADNKIITDCQFDNNVNGAFNDSYAFDLSGLGDNLTFKRNHITKAGGSYKFKGLKVDKTNGAEICDNIINASSLIKDSKAVSFVSNHLEGDDTQLTIQRSVVHVSNNFFEKGTEPSLVFDENADNYDLSVVSLVDNSFLYYEHEKKDSQNKDYIEPISMYDLQIDGRISLEISNSYRYWVKRNMISKVYPIGLTLCDKSGNSIDSFNKYSYFLSTKGSLKTASTGANVCIQCNSALNTGNVSWTIMTNSQVKWKIESDTYTYSAILIWDKDRKIVHPKVNMTSVNPTKNGNGVLMWMNGANDIGHQAMVRLIRTGNNTTKYVDLPFTGTHFIYDNGLSVCGFPWKNADNSITEITGITPIGAIEFVGNNVVCRSKTKPASTSGWKNGDIVYNLGSGTNAMWILSDNVWIDK
;
A
#
# COMPACT_ATOMS: atom_id res chain seq x y z
N MET A 1 47.69 -17.63 7.49
CA MET A 1 47.56 -16.41 6.65
C MET A 1 46.57 -15.38 7.22
N ILE A 2 46.21 -15.46 8.51
CA ILE A 2 45.24 -14.56 9.21
C ILE A 2 45.95 -13.70 10.31
N LEU A 3 47.27 -13.78 10.44
CA LEU A 3 48.01 -13.21 11.58
C LEU A 3 48.97 -12.05 11.24
N ARG A 4 48.87 -11.42 10.07
CA ARG A 4 49.68 -10.23 9.71
C ARG A 4 48.89 -8.93 9.54
N ILE A 5 47.56 -8.94 9.68
CA ILE A 5 46.70 -7.75 9.53
C ILE A 5 46.43 -7.04 10.87
N SER A 6 46.73 -7.67 12.02
CA SER A 6 46.39 -7.15 13.34
C SER A 6 47.35 -6.07 13.90
N ASN A 7 48.61 -6.02 13.48
CA ASN A 7 49.58 -5.07 14.07
C ASN A 7 49.55 -3.66 13.47
N ILE A 8 48.99 -3.48 12.28
CA ILE A 8 48.82 -2.15 11.67
C ILE A 8 47.54 -1.49 12.20
N PHE A 9 46.46 -2.26 12.34
CA PHE A 9 45.17 -1.75 12.85
C PHE A 9 45.19 -1.37 14.33
N ILE A 10 45.92 -2.11 15.19
CA ILE A 10 46.00 -1.78 16.63
C ILE A 10 46.80 -0.50 16.87
N ASN A 11 47.82 -0.22 16.05
CA ASN A 11 48.55 1.03 16.18
C ASN A 11 47.70 2.22 15.70
N VAL A 12 47.04 2.14 14.55
CA VAL A 12 46.24 3.27 14.02
C VAL A 12 44.99 3.58 14.86
N LEU A 13 44.32 2.58 15.45
CA LEU A 13 43.08 2.81 16.22
C LEU A 13 43.32 3.47 17.58
N VAL A 14 44.52 3.33 18.16
CA VAL A 14 44.90 4.00 19.42
C VAL A 14 45.27 5.48 19.18
N PHE A 15 45.56 5.89 17.94
CA PHE A 15 45.95 7.28 17.61
C PHE A 15 44.80 8.27 17.45
N ILE A 16 43.53 7.84 17.36
CA ILE A 16 42.41 8.73 16.99
C ILE A 16 41.60 9.25 18.20
N ILE A 17 41.76 8.68 19.40
CA ILE A 17 40.82 8.94 20.52
C ILE A 17 41.21 10.09 21.46
N LEU A 18 42.45 10.61 21.44
CA LEU A 18 42.83 11.67 22.38
C LEU A 18 43.57 12.78 21.63
N GLY A 19 42.89 13.93 21.54
CA GLY A 19 43.47 15.16 21.00
C GLY A 19 44.80 15.50 21.67
N THR A 20 45.68 16.10 20.87
CA THR A 20 46.99 16.68 21.23
C THR A 20 48.18 15.72 21.38
N TYR A 21 48.59 14.99 20.32
CA TYR A 21 50.01 14.64 20.11
C TYR A 21 50.34 14.51 18.61
N THR A 22 51.51 15.01 18.23
CA THR A 22 52.10 14.90 16.89
C THR A 22 52.34 13.44 16.51
N LEU A 23 51.94 13.04 15.29
CA LEU A 23 52.30 11.77 14.66
C LEU A 23 53.81 11.53 14.85
N SER A 24 54.20 10.53 15.64
CA SER A 24 55.59 10.08 15.66
C SER A 24 55.87 9.41 14.32
N ALA A 25 56.69 10.07 13.49
CA ALA A 25 57.01 9.72 12.13
C ALA A 25 57.40 8.24 11.94
N HIS A 26 56.53 7.48 11.29
CA HIS A 26 57.04 6.54 10.30
C HIS A 26 57.55 7.39 9.13
N ASN A 27 58.83 7.23 8.75
CA ASN A 27 59.42 7.85 7.56
C ASN A 27 58.87 7.21 6.28
N TRP A 28 57.55 7.25 6.08
CA TRP A 28 56.96 6.85 4.80
C TRP A 28 57.39 7.86 3.75
N PRO A 29 57.84 7.42 2.56
CA PRO A 29 58.20 8.34 1.50
C PRO A 29 56.99 9.20 1.09
N GLU A 30 57.24 10.47 0.79
CA GLU A 30 56.25 11.32 0.14
C GLU A 30 55.84 10.68 -1.20
N PHE A 31 54.55 10.66 -1.48
CA PHE A 31 54.03 10.13 -2.72
C PHE A 31 54.56 10.95 -3.91
N THR A 32 54.98 10.28 -4.98
CA THR A 32 55.28 10.93 -6.25
C THR A 32 54.53 10.23 -7.39
N PRO A 33 53.83 10.96 -8.29
CA PRO A 33 52.97 10.37 -9.33
C PRO A 33 53.63 9.51 -10.42
N LYS A 34 54.91 9.12 -10.29
CA LYS A 34 55.67 8.41 -11.33
C LYS A 34 56.25 7.08 -10.90
N GLU A 35 56.41 6.85 -9.60
CA GLU A 35 57.21 5.74 -9.07
C GLU A 35 56.55 5.15 -7.81
N THR A 36 55.61 4.23 -8.00
CA THR A 36 55.16 3.36 -6.90
C THR A 36 55.85 2.00 -7.00
N ILE A 37 56.04 1.33 -5.88
CA ILE A 37 56.51 -0.07 -5.80
C ILE A 37 55.42 -0.94 -5.16
N SER A 38 55.46 -2.25 -5.44
CA SER A 38 54.49 -3.18 -4.87
C SER A 38 54.54 -3.17 -3.33
N ALA A 39 53.37 -3.17 -2.70
CA ALA A 39 53.15 -3.05 -1.25
C ALA A 39 53.78 -1.79 -0.61
N GLY A 40 54.09 -0.76 -1.41
CA GLY A 40 54.64 0.50 -0.92
C GLY A 40 53.61 1.33 -0.15
N VAL A 41 54.04 1.96 0.94
CA VAL A 41 53.21 2.88 1.74
C VAL A 41 53.77 4.29 1.56
N TYR A 42 52.93 5.23 1.15
CA TYR A 42 53.31 6.61 0.87
C TYR A 42 52.44 7.58 1.65
N VAL A 43 53.03 8.68 2.11
CA VAL A 43 52.30 9.80 2.69
C VAL A 43 52.09 10.88 1.64
N VAL A 44 50.96 11.57 1.70
CA VAL A 44 50.60 12.70 0.84
C VAL A 44 50.45 13.92 1.73
N THR A 45 51.54 14.66 1.91
CA THR A 45 51.58 15.86 2.79
C THR A 45 51.37 17.17 2.03
N GLN A 46 51.56 17.15 0.71
CA GLN A 46 51.37 18.30 -0.18
C GLN A 46 50.58 17.94 -1.43
N ASP A 47 50.17 18.95 -2.20
CA ASP A 47 49.42 18.75 -3.44
C ASP A 47 50.32 18.17 -4.55
N HIS A 48 49.84 17.11 -5.21
CA HIS A 48 50.53 16.49 -6.34
C HIS A 48 49.66 16.52 -7.59
N ALA A 49 50.19 17.12 -8.66
CA ALA A 49 49.52 17.15 -9.96
C ALA A 49 49.77 15.85 -10.73
N VAL A 50 48.70 15.12 -11.05
CA VAL A 50 48.69 13.93 -11.88
C VAL A 50 48.19 14.32 -13.28
N THR A 51 49.13 14.60 -14.18
CA THR A 51 48.86 15.08 -15.54
C THR A 51 48.99 14.00 -16.61
N THR A 52 49.50 12.82 -16.25
CA THR A 52 49.64 11.66 -17.14
C THR A 52 48.97 10.45 -16.49
N ASN A 53 48.32 9.61 -17.29
CA ASN A 53 47.69 8.39 -16.78
C ASN A 53 48.71 7.52 -16.05
N MET A 54 48.35 7.02 -14.87
CA MET A 54 49.24 6.21 -14.05
C MET A 54 48.53 4.96 -13.52
N THR A 55 49.31 3.90 -13.31
CA THR A 55 48.87 2.68 -12.64
C THR A 55 49.68 2.52 -11.37
N MET A 56 49.00 2.41 -10.24
CA MET A 56 49.63 2.08 -8.98
C MET A 56 50.15 0.65 -9.04
N GLN A 57 51.33 0.41 -8.47
CA GLN A 57 51.79 -0.96 -8.27
C GLN A 57 50.88 -1.71 -7.29
N GLU A 58 50.94 -3.05 -7.34
CA GLU A 58 50.07 -3.91 -6.54
C GLU A 58 50.22 -3.65 -5.04
N GLY A 59 49.11 -3.42 -4.33
CA GLY A 59 49.06 -3.34 -2.87
C GLY A 59 49.55 -2.04 -2.26
N VAL A 60 49.67 -0.95 -3.04
CA VAL A 60 50.09 0.37 -2.53
C VAL A 60 49.09 0.93 -1.51
N THR A 61 49.58 1.58 -0.44
CA THR A 61 48.77 2.33 0.53
C THR A 61 49.11 3.82 0.45
N LEU A 62 48.10 4.67 0.25
CA LEU A 62 48.23 6.13 0.31
C LEU A 62 47.65 6.65 1.63
N ILE A 63 48.46 7.40 2.39
CA ILE A 63 48.06 8.07 3.63
C ILE A 63 47.99 9.57 3.36
N PHE A 64 46.79 10.15 3.37
CA PHE A 64 46.61 11.58 3.15
C PHE A 64 46.69 12.34 4.48
N ASP A 65 47.67 13.23 4.58
CA ASP A 65 47.94 14.07 5.75
C ASP A 65 48.07 15.53 5.32
N GLY A 66 46.97 16.07 4.78
CA GLY A 66 46.85 17.47 4.36
C GLY A 66 47.05 17.73 2.87
N GLY A 67 47.73 16.86 2.13
CA GLY A 67 47.87 16.97 0.67
C GLY A 67 46.69 16.39 -0.12
N LYS A 68 46.64 16.64 -1.44
CA LYS A 68 45.68 16.03 -2.38
C LYS A 68 46.29 15.73 -3.75
N LEU A 69 45.69 14.81 -4.49
CA LEU A 69 46.01 14.62 -5.90
C LEU A 69 45.10 15.48 -6.78
N THR A 70 45.69 16.21 -7.73
CA THR A 70 45.01 17.12 -8.65
C THR A 70 45.32 16.78 -10.11
N GLY A 71 44.65 17.42 -11.07
CA GLY A 71 44.89 17.22 -12.50
C GLY A 71 43.81 16.38 -13.18
N SER A 72 43.99 16.05 -14.45
CA SER A 72 42.95 15.46 -15.32
C SER A 72 43.22 14.03 -15.77
N ALA A 73 44.27 13.40 -15.22
CA ALA A 73 44.68 12.06 -15.63
C ALA A 73 43.78 10.95 -15.06
N LYS A 74 43.93 9.76 -15.63
CA LYS A 74 43.37 8.51 -15.11
C LYS A 74 44.34 7.85 -14.12
N ILE A 75 43.85 7.51 -12.93
CA ILE A 75 44.59 6.78 -11.91
C ILE A 75 43.99 5.38 -11.79
N MET A 76 44.80 4.36 -12.07
CA MET A 76 44.41 2.96 -11.95
C MET A 76 44.95 2.37 -10.65
N GLY A 77 44.07 1.95 -9.75
CA GLY A 77 44.43 1.21 -8.54
C GLY A 77 44.72 -0.26 -8.86
N ASN A 78 45.60 -0.87 -8.08
CA ASN A 78 45.88 -2.31 -8.15
C ASN A 78 45.93 -2.86 -6.71
N TYR A 79 44.77 -3.21 -6.15
CA TYR A 79 44.60 -3.48 -4.72
C TYR A 79 45.08 -2.32 -3.84
N THR A 80 44.93 -1.09 -4.33
CA THR A 80 45.43 0.12 -3.66
C THR A 80 44.53 0.52 -2.50
N GLN A 81 45.12 0.88 -1.36
CA GLN A 81 44.43 1.31 -0.15
C GLN A 81 44.55 2.83 0.05
N ILE A 82 43.56 3.41 0.74
CA ILE A 82 43.53 4.83 1.10
C ILE A 82 43.27 4.93 2.60
N ILE A 83 44.08 5.72 3.29
CA ILE A 83 43.87 6.16 4.67
C ILE A 83 43.78 7.68 4.63
N ALA A 84 42.59 8.22 4.92
CA ALA A 84 42.34 9.66 4.86
C ALA A 84 41.21 10.06 5.80
N SER A 85 41.27 11.30 6.31
CA SER A 85 40.10 11.96 6.90
C SER A 85 39.02 12.22 5.84
N LYS A 86 37.80 12.56 6.29
CA LYS A 86 36.69 12.97 5.41
C LYS A 86 36.87 14.41 4.92
N THR A 87 37.95 14.65 4.17
CA THR A 87 38.36 15.92 3.58
C THR A 87 38.73 15.71 2.12
N GLN A 88 38.79 16.78 1.33
CA GLN A 88 39.14 16.65 -0.09
C GLN A 88 40.59 16.16 -0.25
N ILE A 89 40.75 15.01 -0.90
CA ILE A 89 42.05 14.39 -1.22
C ILE A 89 42.24 14.17 -2.73
N PHE A 90 41.17 14.33 -3.51
CA PHE A 90 41.18 14.24 -4.97
C PHE A 90 40.42 15.42 -5.59
N ASP A 91 40.90 15.87 -6.74
CA ASP A 91 40.12 16.74 -7.60
C ASP A 91 39.08 15.95 -8.41
N THR A 92 37.94 16.58 -8.69
CA THR A 92 36.85 15.99 -9.49
C THR A 92 37.20 15.85 -10.97
N SER A 93 38.28 16.49 -11.43
CA SER A 93 38.76 16.37 -12.81
C SER A 93 39.54 15.07 -13.08
N LEU A 94 39.98 14.36 -12.03
CA LEU A 94 40.62 13.04 -12.13
C LEU A 94 39.62 11.94 -12.50
N SER A 95 40.10 10.87 -13.13
CA SER A 95 39.32 9.65 -13.38
C SER A 95 39.95 8.43 -12.72
N PHE A 96 39.12 7.47 -12.32
CA PHE A 96 39.53 6.33 -11.49
C PHE A 96 39.11 5.01 -12.11
N ASP A 97 40.03 4.05 -12.06
CA ASP A 97 39.78 2.68 -12.49
C ASP A 97 40.63 1.68 -11.70
N GLY A 98 40.52 0.40 -12.02
CA GLY A 98 41.24 -0.66 -11.32
C GLY A 98 40.65 -0.98 -9.95
N ILE A 99 41.41 -1.74 -9.15
CA ILE A 99 40.93 -2.28 -7.88
C ILE A 99 41.43 -1.41 -6.72
N TRP A 100 40.48 -0.82 -5.99
CA TRP A 100 40.74 -0.06 -4.77
C TRP A 100 40.26 -0.85 -3.56
N ASN A 101 41.20 -1.29 -2.74
CA ASN A 101 40.94 -2.07 -1.53
C ASN A 101 40.63 -1.14 -0.34
N ILE A 102 39.51 -0.43 -0.43
CA ILE A 102 39.00 0.50 0.58
C ILE A 102 37.70 -0.03 1.17
N ASP A 103 37.43 0.23 2.45
CA ASP A 103 36.17 -0.14 3.08
C ASP A 103 35.01 0.62 2.43
N ARG A 104 35.15 1.95 2.35
CA ARG A 104 34.16 2.90 1.82
C ARG A 104 34.84 3.96 0.96
N ALA A 105 34.10 4.49 0.00
CA ALA A 105 34.46 5.77 -0.62
C ALA A 105 33.57 6.89 -0.06
N TYR A 106 34.15 8.07 0.08
CA TYR A 106 33.47 9.25 0.62
C TYR A 106 33.41 10.33 -0.45
N PRO A 107 32.23 10.90 -0.77
CA PRO A 107 32.15 12.09 -1.63
C PRO A 107 32.99 13.27 -1.13
N GLU A 108 33.23 13.36 0.18
CA GLU A 108 34.09 14.37 0.82
C GLU A 108 35.53 14.31 0.32
N TRP A 109 36.02 13.12 -0.07
CA TRP A 109 37.32 12.96 -0.73
C TRP A 109 37.43 13.72 -2.05
N PHE A 110 36.30 14.03 -2.68
CA PHE A 110 36.18 14.77 -3.92
C PHE A 110 35.63 16.19 -3.70
N GLY A 111 35.61 16.66 -2.45
CA GLY A 111 35.20 18.02 -2.11
C GLY A 111 33.70 18.20 -1.84
N ALA A 112 32.91 17.12 -1.80
CA ALA A 112 31.53 17.24 -1.29
C ALA A 112 31.55 17.78 0.14
N LYS A 113 30.59 18.62 0.48
CA LYS A 113 30.42 19.14 1.84
C LYS A 113 28.96 19.43 2.11
N ALA A 114 28.56 19.15 3.34
CA ALA A 114 27.26 19.59 3.84
C ALA A 114 27.19 21.13 3.78
N SER A 115 26.04 21.66 3.36
CA SER A 115 25.83 23.10 3.28
C SER A 115 24.39 23.48 3.65
N THR A 116 24.08 24.77 3.65
CA THR A 116 22.73 25.28 3.94
C THR A 116 22.00 25.67 2.65
N SER A 117 20.69 25.86 2.73
CA SER A 117 19.93 26.38 1.60
C SER A 117 20.42 27.77 1.19
N THR A 118 20.80 28.61 2.16
CA THR A 118 21.30 29.98 1.92
C THR A 118 22.68 30.04 1.27
N ASN A 119 23.48 28.96 1.36
CA ASN A 119 24.79 28.86 0.73
C ASN A 119 25.02 27.44 0.21
N PRO A 120 24.32 27.03 -0.86
CA PRO A 120 24.35 25.66 -1.36
C PRO A 120 25.69 25.35 -2.05
N PHE A 121 26.16 24.10 -1.93
CA PHE A 121 27.36 23.61 -2.62
C PHE A 121 27.08 22.34 -3.42
N ASP A 122 27.51 22.31 -4.70
CA ASP A 122 27.08 21.27 -5.64
C ASP A 122 27.93 20.02 -5.42
N CYS A 123 27.30 18.98 -4.89
CA CYS A 123 27.93 17.72 -4.55
C CYS A 123 27.83 16.69 -5.68
N SER A 124 27.19 17.01 -6.81
CA SER A 124 26.89 16.04 -7.87
C SER A 124 28.15 15.39 -8.44
N ALA A 125 29.18 16.18 -8.77
CA ALA A 125 30.44 15.68 -9.32
C ALA A 125 31.19 14.81 -8.29
N ALA A 126 31.25 15.26 -7.04
CA ALA A 126 31.94 14.57 -5.97
C ALA A 126 31.32 13.21 -5.63
N ILE A 127 29.98 13.13 -5.58
CA ILE A 127 29.26 11.87 -5.36
C ILE A 127 29.50 10.90 -6.52
N ASN A 128 29.39 11.37 -7.77
CA ASN A 128 29.65 10.53 -8.95
C ASN A 128 31.10 10.03 -8.98
N LYS A 129 32.08 10.83 -8.53
CA LYS A 129 33.49 10.43 -8.45
C LYS A 129 33.77 9.41 -7.35
N ALA A 130 33.11 9.52 -6.21
CA ALA A 130 33.18 8.47 -5.18
C ALA A 130 32.62 7.13 -5.68
N ILE A 131 31.52 7.16 -6.45
CA ILE A 131 30.97 5.98 -7.13
C ILE A 131 31.94 5.42 -8.18
N GLU A 132 32.60 6.29 -8.95
CA GLU A 132 33.59 5.91 -9.96
C GLU A 132 34.80 5.20 -9.31
N LEU A 133 35.34 5.77 -8.23
CA LEU A 133 36.46 5.20 -7.46
C LEU A 133 36.10 3.85 -6.85
N LYS A 134 34.94 3.77 -6.18
CA LYS A 134 34.56 2.57 -5.42
C LYS A 134 34.28 1.37 -6.32
N GLN A 135 33.64 1.61 -7.47
CA GLN A 135 33.16 0.61 -8.44
C GLN A 135 32.12 -0.39 -7.91
N VAL A 136 32.38 -1.05 -6.77
CA VAL A 136 31.52 -2.00 -6.06
C VAL A 136 31.68 -1.80 -4.54
N GLY A 137 30.58 -1.89 -3.79
CA GLY A 137 30.53 -1.73 -2.34
C GLY A 137 30.05 -0.34 -1.91
N GLU A 138 30.39 0.05 -0.68
CA GLU A 138 29.79 1.22 -0.01
C GLU A 138 30.38 2.57 -0.45
N VAL A 139 29.50 3.48 -0.84
CA VAL A 139 29.75 4.93 -0.94
C VAL A 139 28.94 5.60 0.17
N TYR A 140 29.63 6.23 1.11
CA TYR A 140 29.02 6.73 2.34
C TYR A 140 28.94 8.26 2.34
N ILE A 141 27.72 8.78 2.52
CA ILE A 141 27.45 10.20 2.68
C ILE A 141 27.31 10.48 4.17
N SER A 142 28.15 11.35 4.72
CA SER A 142 28.06 11.71 6.14
C SER A 142 26.80 12.51 6.46
N ARG A 143 26.57 12.80 7.74
CA ARG A 143 25.50 13.70 8.18
C ARG A 143 25.59 15.08 7.50
N GLY A 144 24.46 15.58 7.02
CA GLY A 144 24.31 16.93 6.48
C GLY A 144 23.44 17.01 5.23
N ASN A 145 23.25 18.23 4.73
CA ASN A 145 22.50 18.49 3.50
C ASN A 145 23.46 18.65 2.33
N TYR A 146 23.37 17.75 1.35
CA TYR A 146 24.21 17.72 0.15
C TYR A 146 23.36 18.10 -1.05
N TYR A 147 23.63 19.26 -1.65
CA TYR A 147 22.85 19.77 -2.77
C TYR A 147 23.35 19.20 -4.09
N ILE A 148 22.44 18.80 -4.98
CA ILE A 148 22.77 18.29 -6.31
C ILE A 148 22.13 19.13 -7.42
N LYS A 149 22.93 19.46 -8.44
CA LYS A 149 22.50 20.11 -9.69
C LYS A 149 22.39 19.13 -10.86
N TYR A 150 23.10 18.00 -10.79
CA TYR A 150 23.15 16.98 -11.85
C TYR A 150 22.72 15.60 -11.33
N PRO A 151 22.20 14.72 -12.19
CA PRO A 151 21.87 13.35 -11.81
C PRO A 151 23.06 12.58 -11.22
N ILE A 152 22.79 11.74 -10.23
CA ILE A 152 23.74 10.76 -9.72
C ILE A 152 23.57 9.46 -10.52
N ASN A 153 24.67 8.98 -11.10
CA ASN A 153 24.71 7.79 -11.94
C ASN A 153 25.38 6.64 -11.19
N MET A 154 24.55 5.79 -10.60
CA MET A 154 25.01 4.68 -9.78
C MET A 154 25.22 3.41 -10.63
N LYS A 155 26.37 2.76 -10.43
CA LYS A 155 26.70 1.47 -11.05
C LYS A 155 26.05 0.32 -10.28
N TYR A 156 25.88 -0.83 -10.94
CA TYR A 156 25.51 -2.07 -10.24
C TYR A 156 26.61 -2.44 -9.22
N GLY A 157 26.22 -3.04 -8.10
CA GLY A 157 27.12 -3.44 -7.01
C GLY A 157 27.46 -2.32 -6.03
N ILE A 158 27.03 -1.08 -6.27
CA ILE A 158 27.20 0.03 -5.32
C ILE A 158 26.11 -0.01 -4.25
N ILE A 159 26.51 0.30 -3.01
CA ILE A 159 25.63 0.60 -1.89
C ILE A 159 25.82 2.08 -1.56
N LEU A 160 24.88 2.92 -1.96
CA LEU A 160 24.87 4.34 -1.59
C LEU A 160 24.16 4.49 -0.24
N CYS A 161 24.88 4.86 0.81
CA CYS A 161 24.33 4.88 2.16
C CYS A 161 24.61 6.19 2.91
N GLY A 162 23.62 6.62 3.68
CA GLY A 162 23.71 7.72 4.63
C GLY A 162 23.76 7.25 6.09
N GLU A 163 23.74 8.20 7.03
CA GLU A 163 23.64 7.90 8.46
C GLU A 163 22.20 7.55 8.86
N LYS A 164 21.23 8.38 8.46
CA LYS A 164 19.79 8.23 8.75
C LYS A 164 18.97 9.12 7.83
N ALA A 165 17.74 8.70 7.49
CA ALA A 165 16.78 9.55 6.78
C ALA A 165 15.89 10.32 7.78
N VAL A 166 16.29 11.52 8.20
CA VAL A 166 15.54 12.39 9.13
C VAL A 166 15.14 13.70 8.45
N MET A 167 13.99 14.27 8.82
CA MET A 167 13.52 15.55 8.28
C MET A 167 14.50 16.70 8.54
N VAL A 168 14.59 17.62 7.57
CA VAL A 168 15.45 18.81 7.64
C VAL A 168 15.08 19.75 8.79
N SER A 169 13.83 19.73 9.26
CA SER A 169 13.35 20.60 10.34
C SER A 169 13.91 20.26 11.74
N GLU A 170 14.60 19.13 11.89
CA GLU A 170 15.28 18.76 13.12
C GLU A 170 16.80 18.98 12.97
N GLU A 171 17.27 20.23 13.01
CA GLU A 171 18.70 20.56 12.80
C GLU A 171 19.64 19.76 13.73
N GLU A 172 19.21 19.55 14.98
CA GLU A 172 19.94 18.76 15.98
C GLU A 172 19.96 17.25 15.68
N ASN A 173 19.01 16.73 14.89
CA ASN A 173 18.91 15.32 14.45
C ASN A 173 19.15 15.12 12.95
N ALA A 174 19.67 16.13 12.24
CA ALA A 174 19.85 16.07 10.79
C ALA A 174 20.60 14.79 10.39
N GLY A 175 19.99 13.98 9.52
CA GLY A 175 20.60 12.78 8.97
C GLY A 175 21.43 13.08 7.73
N SER A 176 21.51 12.13 6.80
CA SER A 176 22.10 12.35 5.47
C SER A 176 21.00 12.72 4.49
N THR A 177 21.03 13.94 3.97
CA THR A 177 20.01 14.46 3.07
C THR A 177 20.61 14.79 1.71
N ILE A 178 20.02 14.25 0.64
CA ILE A 178 20.27 14.70 -0.73
C ILE A 178 19.18 15.71 -1.09
N CYS A 179 19.59 16.96 -1.25
CA CYS A 179 18.72 18.09 -1.55
C CYS A 179 18.81 18.45 -3.03
N ILE A 180 17.68 18.79 -3.65
CA ILE A 180 17.71 19.47 -4.94
C ILE A 180 18.28 20.88 -4.76
N TRP A 181 19.16 21.29 -5.66
CA TRP A 181 19.72 22.64 -5.69
C TRP A 181 18.64 23.73 -5.61
N PRO A 182 18.76 24.71 -4.71
CA PRO A 182 17.68 25.66 -4.44
C PRO A 182 17.74 26.90 -5.38
N TYR A 183 16.61 27.60 -5.49
CA TYR A 183 16.44 28.95 -6.08
C TYR A 183 16.46 29.14 -7.60
N ASP A 184 16.80 28.15 -8.41
CA ASP A 184 16.76 28.33 -9.86
C ASP A 184 16.30 27.09 -10.64
N LYS A 185 15.00 27.08 -10.93
CA LYS A 185 14.33 26.09 -11.78
C LYS A 185 14.97 26.01 -13.17
N GLU A 186 15.36 27.15 -13.75
CA GLU A 186 15.91 27.22 -15.10
C GLU A 186 17.34 26.68 -15.17
N ASN A 187 18.09 26.75 -14.07
CA ASN A 187 19.45 26.21 -14.01
C ASN A 187 19.55 24.73 -13.64
N CYS A 188 18.55 24.15 -12.97
CA CYS A 188 18.62 22.76 -12.49
C CYS A 188 17.80 21.79 -13.35
N LEU A 189 16.56 22.15 -13.72
CA LEU A 189 15.69 21.25 -14.48
C LEU A 189 16.24 20.81 -15.84
N PRO A 190 16.94 21.66 -16.63
CA PRO A 190 17.50 21.21 -17.90
C PRO A 190 18.49 20.05 -17.78
N HIS A 191 19.14 19.89 -16.62
CA HIS A 191 20.04 18.77 -16.39
C HIS A 191 19.28 17.46 -16.10
N PHE A 192 18.18 17.53 -15.35
CA PHE A 192 17.36 16.35 -15.03
C PHE A 192 16.40 15.94 -16.16
N SER A 193 15.97 16.88 -16.99
CA SER A 193 15.09 16.59 -18.14
C SER A 193 15.75 15.64 -19.14
N SER A 194 17.07 15.68 -19.28
CA SER A 194 17.86 14.71 -20.07
C SER A 194 17.73 13.25 -19.57
N THR A 195 17.37 13.08 -18.30
CA THR A 195 17.22 11.79 -17.61
C THR A 195 15.77 11.45 -17.25
N LYS A 196 14.78 12.08 -17.91
CA LYS A 196 13.34 11.97 -17.58
C LYS A 196 12.99 12.36 -16.14
N ASP A 197 13.68 13.38 -15.66
CA ASP A 197 13.46 14.04 -14.38
C ASP A 197 13.86 13.22 -13.13
N PHE A 198 14.57 12.10 -13.30
CA PHE A 198 15.10 11.31 -12.18
C PHE A 198 16.41 11.87 -11.65
N ILE A 199 16.54 11.96 -10.33
CA ILE A 199 17.76 12.47 -9.68
C ILE A 199 18.82 11.40 -9.47
N ILE A 200 18.43 10.13 -9.40
CA ILE A 200 19.33 8.98 -9.38
C ILE A 200 18.94 8.01 -10.48
N THR A 201 19.93 7.57 -11.25
CA THR A 201 19.80 6.40 -12.12
C THR A 201 20.72 5.28 -11.63
N VAL A 202 20.21 4.04 -11.61
CA VAL A 202 20.96 2.87 -11.10
C VAL A 202 21.01 1.80 -12.17
N ASN A 203 22.21 1.48 -12.64
CA ASN A 203 22.44 0.48 -13.68
C ASN A 203 21.64 0.77 -14.97
N VAL A 204 21.36 2.04 -15.31
CA VAL A 204 20.55 2.41 -16.49
C VAL A 204 21.42 2.92 -17.63
N LYS A 205 21.20 2.37 -18.83
CA LYS A 205 21.69 2.87 -20.12
C LYS A 205 20.57 3.66 -20.80
N ASN A 206 20.89 4.84 -21.32
CA ASN A 206 19.97 5.69 -22.12
C ASN A 206 18.62 5.97 -21.42
N ALA A 207 18.63 6.77 -20.35
CA ALA A 207 17.43 7.09 -19.55
C ALA A 207 16.28 7.76 -20.34
N SER A 208 16.51 8.26 -21.55
CA SER A 208 15.65 9.21 -22.27
C SER A 208 14.59 8.64 -23.21
N SER A 209 14.66 7.40 -23.71
CA SER A 209 13.62 6.88 -24.63
C SER A 209 13.27 5.39 -24.48
N ASN A 210 14.26 4.53 -24.30
CA ASN A 210 14.06 3.11 -23.99
C ASN A 210 15.13 2.68 -22.97
N PRO A 211 14.91 2.96 -21.67
CA PRO A 211 15.91 2.65 -20.67
C PRO A 211 16.18 1.15 -20.67
N MET A 212 17.46 0.79 -20.64
CA MET A 212 17.94 -0.59 -20.57
C MET A 212 18.90 -0.68 -19.38
N TRP A 213 19.24 -1.89 -18.94
CA TRP A 213 20.38 -2.05 -18.01
C TRP A 213 21.73 -1.72 -18.68
N VAL A 214 22.72 -1.30 -17.89
CA VAL A 214 24.13 -1.31 -18.29
C VAL A 214 24.69 -2.72 -18.15
N LYS A 215 24.43 -3.39 -17.03
CA LYS A 215 24.75 -4.78 -16.73
C LYS A 215 23.49 -5.63 -16.70
N THR A 216 23.40 -6.59 -17.63
CA THR A 216 22.35 -7.62 -17.67
C THR A 216 22.48 -8.56 -16.49
N TYR A 217 21.35 -8.96 -15.91
CA TYR A 217 21.27 -9.93 -14.80
C TYR A 217 22.33 -9.68 -13.71
N PRO A 218 22.35 -8.48 -13.11
CA PRO A 218 23.38 -8.13 -12.15
C PRO A 218 23.32 -9.09 -10.95
N ALA A 219 24.49 -9.42 -10.41
CA ALA A 219 24.56 -10.18 -9.16
C ALA A 219 23.81 -9.42 -8.04
N PRO A 220 23.29 -10.15 -7.02
CA PRO A 220 22.58 -9.53 -5.91
C PRO A 220 23.42 -8.46 -5.20
N LEU A 221 22.72 -7.55 -4.53
CA LEU A 221 23.24 -6.45 -3.69
C LEU A 221 23.76 -5.22 -4.48
N THR A 222 22.80 -4.45 -4.99
CA THR A 222 22.93 -3.00 -5.28
C THR A 222 21.92 -2.29 -4.38
N ALA A 223 22.29 -1.21 -3.69
CA ALA A 223 21.40 -0.64 -2.67
C ALA A 223 21.49 0.88 -2.49
N ILE A 224 20.38 1.46 -2.01
CA ILE A 224 20.31 2.82 -1.45
C ILE A 224 19.74 2.71 -0.04
N ARG A 225 20.44 3.26 0.96
CA ARG A 225 20.07 3.11 2.38
C ARG A 225 20.17 4.41 3.16
N ASN A 226 19.26 4.63 4.10
CA ASN A 226 19.37 5.68 5.14
C ASN A 226 19.52 7.11 4.59
N ILE A 227 18.90 7.43 3.45
CA ILE A 227 18.99 8.76 2.83
C ILE A 227 17.62 9.43 2.80
N TYR A 228 17.58 10.71 3.18
CA TYR A 228 16.44 11.56 2.94
C TYR A 228 16.60 12.33 1.62
N PHE A 229 15.70 12.10 0.68
CA PHE A 229 15.61 12.86 -0.56
C PHE A 229 14.64 14.02 -0.38
N TYR A 230 15.15 15.24 -0.52
CA TYR A 230 14.39 16.44 -0.24
C TYR A 230 14.31 17.37 -1.46
N ASN A 231 13.11 17.54 -2.00
CA ASN A 231 12.81 18.57 -3.00
C ASN A 231 12.21 19.80 -2.32
N ASN A 232 13.01 20.85 -2.16
CA ASN A 232 12.63 22.06 -1.45
C ASN A 232 11.65 22.96 -2.24
N ASP A 233 11.46 22.73 -3.54
CA ASP A 233 10.65 23.59 -4.39
C ASP A 233 9.46 22.83 -4.98
N ALA A 234 8.26 23.15 -4.51
CA ALA A 234 7.01 22.64 -5.07
C ALA A 234 6.79 23.03 -6.55
N LYS A 235 7.55 23.98 -7.10
CA LYS A 235 7.52 24.32 -8.54
C LYS A 235 8.36 23.37 -9.42
N ASN A 236 9.24 22.56 -8.82
CA ASN A 236 9.99 21.48 -9.48
C ASN A 236 9.22 20.15 -9.43
N ALA A 237 7.91 20.28 -9.62
CA ALA A 237 6.92 19.27 -9.38
C ALA A 237 7.18 17.94 -10.13
N ILE A 238 7.85 18.01 -11.27
CA ILE A 238 8.10 16.90 -12.19
C ILE A 238 9.23 15.95 -11.74
N LEU A 239 10.07 16.36 -10.78
CA LEU A 239 11.26 15.59 -10.39
C LEU A 239 10.87 14.27 -9.72
N LYS A 240 11.70 13.26 -9.95
CA LYS A 240 11.52 11.88 -9.49
C LYS A 240 12.78 11.43 -8.76
N GLY A 241 12.62 10.54 -7.79
CA GLY A 241 13.72 10.04 -6.97
C GLY A 241 14.67 9.12 -7.74
N VAL A 242 14.34 7.83 -7.79
CA VAL A 242 15.24 6.78 -8.27
C VAL A 242 14.64 6.05 -9.47
N LEU A 243 15.40 5.95 -10.56
CA LEU A 243 15.14 5.00 -11.65
C LEU A 243 16.19 3.88 -11.59
N PHE A 244 15.76 2.62 -11.51
CA PHE A 244 16.69 1.50 -11.43
C PHE A 244 16.37 0.39 -12.45
N SER A 245 17.41 -0.39 -12.78
CA SER A 245 17.33 -1.53 -13.69
C SER A 245 18.06 -2.75 -13.11
N GLY A 246 17.41 -3.92 -13.15
CA GLY A 246 17.84 -5.12 -12.44
C GLY A 246 17.42 -5.13 -10.96
N GLY A 247 18.04 -5.99 -10.16
CA GLY A 247 17.75 -6.11 -8.72
C GLY A 247 18.29 -4.94 -7.91
N MET A 248 17.51 -4.51 -6.93
CA MET A 248 17.77 -3.31 -6.15
C MET A 248 17.15 -3.41 -4.76
N GLU A 249 17.93 -3.03 -3.75
CA GLU A 249 17.47 -2.86 -2.38
C GLU A 249 17.38 -1.36 -2.04
N ILE A 250 16.23 -0.88 -1.57
CA ILE A 250 16.08 0.48 -1.05
C ILE A 250 15.47 0.41 0.33
N THR A 251 16.22 0.84 1.35
CA THR A 251 15.78 0.69 2.75
C THR A 251 15.97 1.95 3.57
N HIS A 252 15.06 2.19 4.52
CA HIS A 252 15.15 3.30 5.47
C HIS A 252 15.33 4.68 4.78
N CYS A 253 14.72 4.84 3.61
CA CYS A 253 14.81 6.07 2.82
C CYS A 253 13.51 6.86 2.88
N ARG A 254 13.61 8.18 2.69
CA ARG A 254 12.44 9.05 2.67
C ARG A 254 12.48 9.97 1.46
N TRP A 255 11.32 10.29 0.91
CA TRP A 255 11.18 11.26 -0.16
C TRP A 255 10.15 12.31 0.23
N TRP A 256 10.49 13.57 -0.04
CA TRP A 256 9.58 14.70 0.16
C TRP A 256 9.48 15.52 -1.12
N ASN A 257 8.24 15.76 -1.56
CA ASN A 257 7.91 16.62 -2.71
C ASN A 257 8.46 16.15 -4.07
N PHE A 258 8.43 14.84 -4.33
CA PHE A 258 8.75 14.26 -5.65
C PHE A 258 7.49 13.76 -6.35
N ALA A 259 7.41 13.84 -7.69
CA ALA A 259 6.32 13.22 -8.46
C ALA A 259 6.25 11.70 -8.30
N GLN A 260 7.41 11.07 -8.06
CA GLN A 260 7.58 9.63 -7.90
C GLN A 260 8.85 9.37 -7.09
N ALA A 261 8.77 8.47 -6.11
CA ALA A 261 9.92 8.07 -5.30
C ALA A 261 10.84 7.14 -6.09
N VAL A 262 10.25 6.07 -6.62
CA VAL A 262 11.01 4.94 -7.19
C VAL A 262 10.29 4.41 -8.42
N LYS A 263 11.08 4.11 -9.45
CA LYS A 263 10.63 3.40 -10.64
C LYS A 263 11.63 2.33 -11.07
N SER A 264 11.13 1.13 -11.34
CA SER A 264 11.89 0.13 -12.09
C SER A 264 11.69 0.30 -13.59
N VAL A 265 12.75 0.02 -14.34
CA VAL A 265 12.69 -0.08 -15.80
C VAL A 265 11.85 -1.30 -16.19
N SER A 266 10.70 -1.09 -16.81
CA SER A 266 9.72 -2.16 -17.09
C SER A 266 10.02 -2.99 -18.33
N SER A 267 10.91 -2.53 -19.21
CA SER A 267 11.31 -3.19 -20.47
C SER A 267 12.35 -4.29 -20.26
N VAL A 268 12.91 -4.43 -19.06
CA VAL A 268 13.96 -5.39 -18.74
C VAL A 268 13.53 -6.25 -17.56
N TYR A 269 14.19 -7.41 -17.44
CA TYR A 269 13.96 -8.35 -16.35
C TYR A 269 14.59 -7.83 -15.05
N ALA A 270 13.99 -8.07 -13.89
CA ALA A 270 14.52 -7.59 -12.61
C ALA A 270 14.02 -8.43 -11.44
N ASP A 271 14.87 -9.33 -10.94
CA ASP A 271 14.64 -10.06 -9.70
C ASP A 271 15.07 -9.26 -8.47
N ASN A 272 14.57 -9.62 -7.30
CA ASN A 272 15.02 -9.07 -6.01
C ASN A 272 14.83 -7.55 -5.93
N LYS A 273 13.64 -7.07 -6.29
CA LYS A 273 13.23 -5.68 -6.04
C LYS A 273 12.77 -5.57 -4.58
N ILE A 274 13.56 -4.96 -3.72
CA ILE A 274 13.32 -4.91 -2.28
C ILE A 274 13.20 -3.45 -1.85
N ILE A 275 12.01 -3.05 -1.40
CA ILE A 275 11.74 -1.71 -0.85
C ILE A 275 11.18 -1.87 0.55
N THR A 276 11.93 -1.46 1.58
CA THR A 276 11.50 -1.64 2.96
C THR A 276 11.75 -0.42 3.86
N ASP A 277 10.90 -0.22 4.85
CA ASP A 277 11.07 0.84 5.85
C ASP A 277 11.20 2.26 5.24
N CYS A 278 10.55 2.49 4.10
CA CYS A 278 10.62 3.75 3.38
C CYS A 278 9.38 4.64 3.61
N GLN A 279 9.55 5.95 3.48
CA GLN A 279 8.45 6.91 3.56
C GLN A 279 8.38 7.81 2.32
N PHE A 280 7.18 8.02 1.80
CA PHE A 280 6.90 8.98 0.72
C PHE A 280 5.89 10.02 1.16
N ASP A 281 6.29 11.28 1.05
CA ASP A 281 5.46 12.44 1.34
C ASP A 281 5.47 13.42 0.16
N ASN A 282 4.31 14.00 -0.13
CA ASN A 282 4.22 14.95 -1.24
C ASN A 282 3.14 16.01 -1.01
N ASN A 283 3.54 17.28 -1.08
CA ASN A 283 2.67 18.47 -1.03
C ASN A 283 2.79 19.34 -2.30
N VAL A 284 3.27 18.76 -3.40
CA VAL A 284 3.54 19.48 -4.65
C VAL A 284 2.26 19.75 -5.42
N ASN A 285 2.13 20.99 -5.90
CA ASN A 285 1.01 21.44 -6.71
C ASN A 285 1.18 20.98 -8.18
N GLY A 286 0.46 19.94 -8.62
CA GLY A 286 0.45 19.49 -10.01
C GLY A 286 -0.49 18.31 -10.27
N ALA A 287 -1.09 18.24 -11.46
CA ALA A 287 -1.90 17.09 -11.89
C ALA A 287 -0.99 15.93 -12.28
N PHE A 288 -0.58 15.11 -11.31
CA PHE A 288 0.24 13.91 -11.53
C PHE A 288 -0.60 12.67 -11.83
N ASN A 289 -1.72 12.84 -12.54
CA ASN A 289 -2.89 11.95 -12.52
C ASN A 289 -2.63 10.46 -12.82
N ASP A 290 -1.42 10.04 -13.19
CA ASP A 290 -1.06 8.65 -13.43
C ASP A 290 0.24 8.15 -12.81
N SER A 291 1.00 8.98 -12.08
CA SER A 291 2.24 8.50 -11.44
C SER A 291 1.95 7.80 -10.12
N TYR A 292 2.57 6.64 -9.94
CA TYR A 292 2.62 5.93 -8.68
C TYR A 292 3.87 6.38 -7.91
N ALA A 293 3.75 6.63 -6.61
CA ALA A 293 4.90 6.92 -5.75
C ALA A 293 5.98 5.84 -5.90
N PHE A 294 5.55 4.57 -5.96
CA PHE A 294 6.40 3.43 -6.26
C PHE A 294 5.85 2.68 -7.48
N ASP A 295 6.59 2.72 -8.59
CA ASP A 295 6.29 1.96 -9.82
C ASP A 295 7.30 0.82 -9.97
N LEU A 296 6.92 -0.38 -9.51
CA LEU A 296 7.76 -1.58 -9.52
C LEU A 296 7.45 -2.50 -10.72
N SER A 297 7.05 -1.90 -11.85
CA SER A 297 6.72 -2.60 -13.08
C SER A 297 7.93 -3.30 -13.74
N GLY A 298 7.65 -4.39 -14.44
CA GLY A 298 8.64 -5.12 -15.25
C GLY A 298 8.77 -6.56 -14.79
N LEU A 299 9.08 -7.45 -15.74
CA LEU A 299 9.18 -8.88 -15.48
C LEU A 299 10.23 -9.17 -14.43
N GLY A 300 9.94 -10.06 -13.49
CA GLY A 300 10.92 -10.55 -12.52
C GLY A 300 10.28 -11.15 -11.29
N ASP A 301 11.14 -11.70 -10.45
CA ASP A 301 10.74 -12.54 -9.33
C ASP A 301 11.25 -12.00 -7.99
N ASN A 302 10.68 -12.51 -6.89
CA ASN A 302 11.08 -12.18 -5.51
C ASN A 302 11.02 -10.66 -5.21
N LEU A 303 9.85 -10.05 -5.39
CA LEU A 303 9.61 -8.65 -5.00
C LEU A 303 9.21 -8.57 -3.53
N THR A 304 9.79 -7.61 -2.80
CA THR A 304 9.40 -7.28 -1.42
C THR A 304 9.08 -5.79 -1.31
N PHE A 305 7.89 -5.48 -0.82
CA PHE A 305 7.47 -4.11 -0.48
C PHE A 305 6.89 -4.12 0.94
N LYS A 306 7.71 -3.78 1.95
CA LYS A 306 7.38 -4.03 3.36
C LYS A 306 7.65 -2.86 4.30
N ARG A 307 6.75 -2.62 5.28
CA ARG A 307 6.91 -1.58 6.31
C ARG A 307 7.09 -0.16 5.75
N ASN A 308 6.51 0.13 4.59
CA ASN A 308 6.58 1.45 3.99
C ASN A 308 5.38 2.32 4.39
N HIS A 309 5.55 3.64 4.32
CA HIS A 309 4.50 4.62 4.58
C HIS A 309 4.36 5.57 3.38
N ILE A 310 3.20 5.55 2.73
CA ILE A 310 2.81 6.47 1.67
C ILE A 310 1.71 7.35 2.24
N THR A 311 1.98 8.64 2.42
CA THR A 311 0.99 9.56 3.00
C THR A 311 -0.12 9.91 2.02
N LYS A 312 -1.22 10.46 2.53
CA LYS A 312 -2.33 10.95 1.73
C LYS A 312 -1.89 12.18 0.94
N ALA A 313 -2.30 12.28 -0.33
CA ALA A 313 -2.12 13.50 -1.09
C ALA A 313 -2.91 14.66 -0.44
N GLY A 314 -2.26 15.80 -0.18
CA GLY A 314 -2.94 17.00 0.31
C GLY A 314 -3.73 17.72 -0.78
N GLY A 315 -4.82 18.42 -0.42
CA GLY A 315 -5.52 19.35 -1.32
C GLY A 315 -6.25 18.69 -2.51
N SER A 316 -6.28 19.37 -3.66
CA SER A 316 -6.90 18.88 -4.91
C SER A 316 -6.00 17.93 -5.72
N TYR A 317 -4.86 17.53 -5.15
CA TYR A 317 -3.82 16.75 -5.82
C TYR A 317 -4.03 15.26 -5.57
N LYS A 318 -3.83 14.43 -6.59
CA LYS A 318 -3.93 12.97 -6.48
C LYS A 318 -2.71 12.32 -7.11
N PHE A 319 -1.91 11.61 -6.30
CA PHE A 319 -0.91 10.64 -6.77
C PHE A 319 -1.39 9.24 -6.40
N LYS A 320 -0.86 8.22 -7.10
CA LYS A 320 -1.16 6.81 -6.80
C LYS A 320 -0.07 6.25 -5.88
N GLY A 321 -0.37 5.23 -5.09
CA GLY A 321 0.54 4.65 -4.10
C GLY A 321 1.57 3.71 -4.75
N LEU A 322 1.15 2.46 -4.96
CA LEU A 322 2.03 1.39 -5.44
C LEU A 322 1.52 0.78 -6.75
N LYS A 323 2.39 0.59 -7.72
CA LYS A 323 2.14 -0.26 -8.89
C LYS A 323 3.09 -1.46 -8.89
N VAL A 324 2.50 -2.64 -8.95
CA VAL A 324 3.21 -3.91 -9.21
C VAL A 324 2.65 -4.47 -10.51
N ASP A 325 3.53 -4.69 -11.49
CA ASP A 325 3.15 -5.09 -12.85
C ASP A 325 4.15 -6.13 -13.36
N LYS A 326 3.66 -7.28 -13.84
CA LYS A 326 4.46 -8.39 -14.37
C LYS A 326 5.42 -9.03 -13.36
N THR A 327 5.00 -9.31 -12.13
CA THR A 327 5.88 -9.94 -11.13
C THR A 327 5.42 -11.36 -10.79
N ASN A 328 6.36 -12.30 -10.63
CA ASN A 328 6.06 -13.64 -10.09
C ASN A 328 6.69 -13.82 -8.70
N GLY A 329 5.86 -14.02 -7.68
CA GLY A 329 6.35 -14.04 -6.30
C GLY A 329 6.61 -12.63 -5.79
N ALA A 330 5.61 -12.09 -5.10
CA ALA A 330 5.73 -10.78 -4.45
C ALA A 330 5.12 -10.83 -3.04
N GLU A 331 5.80 -10.18 -2.09
CA GLU A 331 5.28 -9.92 -0.75
C GLU A 331 5.11 -8.41 -0.57
N ILE A 332 3.87 -7.98 -0.32
CA ILE A 332 3.48 -6.60 -0.05
C ILE A 332 2.82 -6.60 1.33
N CYS A 333 3.57 -6.23 2.37
CA CYS A 333 3.06 -6.36 3.74
C CYS A 333 3.46 -5.28 4.74
N ASP A 334 2.66 -5.14 5.79
CA ASP A 334 2.90 -4.22 6.91
C ASP A 334 3.04 -2.74 6.48
N ASN A 335 2.45 -2.34 5.36
CA ASN A 335 2.55 -0.96 4.85
C ASN A 335 1.37 -0.10 5.30
N ILE A 336 1.60 1.22 5.40
CA ILE A 336 0.54 2.24 5.45
C ILE A 336 0.49 2.90 4.07
N ILE A 337 -0.61 2.74 3.33
CA ILE A 337 -0.75 3.21 1.96
C ILE A 337 -2.01 4.05 1.82
N ASN A 338 -1.84 5.37 1.86
CA ASN A 338 -2.96 6.31 1.81
C ASN A 338 -3.23 6.84 0.39
N ALA A 339 -3.03 5.98 -0.62
CA ALA A 339 -3.22 6.28 -2.05
C ALA A 339 -3.47 4.99 -2.85
N SER A 340 -4.23 5.08 -3.95
CA SER A 340 -4.64 3.89 -4.71
C SER A 340 -3.48 3.09 -5.30
N SER A 341 -3.58 1.77 -5.24
CA SER A 341 -2.55 0.83 -5.67
C SER A 341 -3.05 -0.11 -6.75
N LEU A 342 -2.15 -0.60 -7.62
CA LEU A 342 -2.45 -1.48 -8.72
C LEU A 342 -1.54 -2.72 -8.70
N ILE A 343 -2.13 -3.90 -8.74
CA ILE A 343 -1.46 -5.16 -9.00
C ILE A 343 -1.96 -5.70 -10.33
N LYS A 344 -1.04 -5.88 -11.28
CA LYS A 344 -1.35 -6.19 -12.67
C LYS A 344 -0.45 -7.29 -13.22
N ASP A 345 -1.00 -8.17 -14.04
CA ASP A 345 -0.24 -9.19 -14.80
C ASP A 345 0.74 -10.00 -13.91
N SER A 346 0.40 -10.21 -12.64
CA SER A 346 1.33 -10.74 -11.62
C SER A 346 0.82 -12.03 -10.98
N LYS A 347 1.70 -12.96 -10.63
CA LYS A 347 1.35 -14.28 -10.10
C LYS A 347 2.01 -14.51 -8.74
N ALA A 348 1.35 -15.29 -7.88
CA ALA A 348 1.82 -15.59 -6.52
C ALA A 348 2.14 -14.31 -5.71
N VAL A 349 1.21 -13.36 -5.70
CA VAL A 349 1.34 -12.11 -4.94
C VAL A 349 0.63 -12.23 -3.60
N SER A 350 1.30 -11.88 -2.51
CA SER A 350 0.71 -11.74 -1.17
C SER A 350 0.58 -10.26 -0.84
N PHE A 351 -0.63 -9.80 -0.57
CA PHE A 351 -0.95 -8.45 -0.09
C PHE A 351 -1.54 -8.57 1.32
N VAL A 352 -0.69 -8.42 2.33
CA VAL A 352 -0.98 -8.90 3.69
C VAL A 352 -0.73 -7.84 4.76
N SER A 353 -1.61 -7.69 5.75
CA SER A 353 -1.39 -6.81 6.91
C SER A 353 -1.12 -5.34 6.57
N ASN A 354 -1.65 -4.84 5.44
CA ASN A 354 -1.52 -3.43 5.07
C ASN A 354 -2.67 -2.61 5.64
N HIS A 355 -2.40 -1.32 5.86
CA HIS A 355 -3.36 -0.30 6.25
C HIS A 355 -3.58 0.66 5.08
N LEU A 356 -4.80 0.72 4.55
CA LEU A 356 -5.16 1.60 3.45
C LEU A 356 -6.20 2.61 3.93
N GLU A 357 -5.87 3.90 3.86
CA GLU A 357 -6.74 5.02 4.28
C GLU A 357 -6.90 6.04 3.14
N GLY A 358 -8.02 6.75 3.10
CA GLY A 358 -8.30 7.77 2.11
C GLY A 358 -9.69 7.65 1.49
N ASP A 359 -10.22 8.79 1.05
CA ASP A 359 -11.59 8.90 0.55
C ASP A 359 -11.80 8.13 -0.76
N ASP A 360 -10.75 7.97 -1.56
CA ASP A 360 -10.77 7.33 -2.86
C ASP A 360 -9.63 6.31 -3.03
N THR A 361 -9.05 5.86 -1.91
CA THR A 361 -7.99 4.85 -1.89
C THR A 361 -8.57 3.48 -2.25
N GLN A 362 -8.07 2.91 -3.34
CA GLN A 362 -8.48 1.59 -3.83
C GLN A 362 -7.26 0.69 -4.04
N LEU A 363 -7.41 -0.60 -3.76
CA LEU A 363 -6.56 -1.63 -4.37
C LEU A 363 -7.23 -2.12 -5.65
N THR A 364 -6.55 -2.02 -6.78
CA THR A 364 -7.01 -2.56 -8.06
C THR A 364 -6.20 -3.79 -8.44
N ILE A 365 -6.87 -4.87 -8.84
CA ILE A 365 -6.24 -6.13 -9.26
C ILE A 365 -6.68 -6.46 -10.69
N GLN A 366 -5.72 -6.79 -11.55
CA GLN A 366 -5.92 -7.12 -12.96
C GLN A 366 -5.04 -8.30 -13.39
N ARG A 367 -5.61 -9.32 -14.04
CA ARG A 367 -4.98 -10.55 -14.55
C ARG A 367 -3.97 -11.16 -13.61
N SER A 368 -4.29 -11.16 -12.32
CA SER A 368 -3.32 -11.52 -11.29
C SER A 368 -3.82 -12.66 -10.41
N VAL A 369 -2.87 -13.36 -9.79
CA VAL A 369 -3.15 -14.36 -8.75
C VAL A 369 -2.67 -13.77 -7.43
N VAL A 370 -3.62 -13.36 -6.58
CA VAL A 370 -3.34 -12.56 -5.39
C VAL A 370 -4.02 -13.14 -4.16
N HIS A 371 -3.26 -13.28 -3.07
CA HIS A 371 -3.77 -13.52 -1.74
C HIS A 371 -3.84 -12.19 -0.98
N VAL A 372 -5.05 -11.73 -0.66
CA VAL A 372 -5.31 -10.49 0.06
C VAL A 372 -5.78 -10.86 1.46
N SER A 373 -4.95 -10.63 2.49
CA SER A 373 -5.32 -11.05 3.84
C SER A 373 -4.91 -10.12 4.97
N ASN A 374 -5.69 -10.11 6.06
CA ASN A 374 -5.43 -9.32 7.26
C ASN A 374 -5.25 -7.81 7.00
N ASN A 375 -5.76 -7.28 5.88
CA ASN A 375 -5.63 -5.85 5.59
C ASN A 375 -6.75 -5.05 6.25
N PHE A 376 -6.41 -3.82 6.58
CA PHE A 376 -7.32 -2.77 6.97
C PHE A 376 -7.59 -1.87 5.74
N PHE A 377 -8.86 -1.68 5.40
CA PHE A 377 -9.31 -0.73 4.39
C PHE A 377 -10.25 0.28 5.04
N GLU A 378 -9.91 1.55 5.02
CA GLU A 378 -10.88 2.60 5.31
C GLU A 378 -11.92 2.67 4.18
N LYS A 379 -13.19 2.79 4.55
CA LYS A 379 -14.26 3.02 3.58
C LYS A 379 -14.32 4.47 3.14
N GLY A 380 -14.05 4.66 1.85
CA GLY A 380 -14.19 5.91 1.12
C GLY A 380 -15.52 6.08 0.39
N THR A 381 -15.53 6.99 -0.58
CA THR A 381 -16.62 7.22 -1.53
C THR A 381 -16.69 6.17 -2.64
N GLU A 382 -15.61 5.39 -2.80
CA GLU A 382 -15.47 4.33 -3.79
C GLU A 382 -15.32 2.95 -3.13
N PRO A 383 -15.58 1.84 -3.86
CA PRO A 383 -15.25 0.50 -3.39
C PRO A 383 -13.76 0.35 -3.09
N SER A 384 -13.39 -0.19 -1.94
CA SER A 384 -11.99 -0.27 -1.48
C SER A 384 -11.14 -1.28 -2.28
N LEU A 385 -11.77 -2.30 -2.88
CA LEU A 385 -11.10 -3.30 -3.70
C LEU A 385 -11.82 -3.46 -5.04
N VAL A 386 -11.07 -3.31 -6.13
CA VAL A 386 -11.58 -3.28 -7.50
C VAL A 386 -10.91 -4.37 -8.34
N PHE A 387 -11.73 -5.14 -9.05
CA PHE A 387 -11.30 -6.09 -10.05
C PHE A 387 -11.84 -5.62 -11.40
N ASP A 388 -10.95 -5.11 -12.24
CA ASP A 388 -11.34 -4.46 -13.49
C ASP A 388 -10.39 -4.83 -14.63
N GLU A 389 -10.79 -5.78 -15.47
CA GLU A 389 -10.05 -6.12 -16.68
C GLU A 389 -10.31 -5.14 -17.82
N ASN A 390 -9.31 -4.98 -18.68
CA ASN A 390 -9.47 -4.24 -19.92
C ASN A 390 -10.52 -4.95 -20.80
N ALA A 391 -11.38 -4.18 -21.48
CA ALA A 391 -12.55 -4.69 -22.19
C ALA A 391 -12.21 -5.84 -23.17
N ASP A 392 -11.06 -5.78 -23.84
CA ASP A 392 -10.63 -6.72 -24.87
C ASP A 392 -9.93 -7.99 -24.37
N ASN A 393 -9.84 -8.20 -23.05
CA ASN A 393 -9.11 -9.34 -22.47
C ASN A 393 -10.04 -10.37 -21.80
N TYR A 394 -9.85 -11.67 -22.09
CA TYR A 394 -10.62 -12.78 -21.52
C TYR A 394 -9.95 -13.44 -20.30
N ASP A 395 -8.76 -12.99 -19.93
CA ASP A 395 -8.04 -13.48 -18.75
C ASP A 395 -8.80 -13.17 -17.46
N LEU A 396 -8.66 -14.04 -16.46
CA LEU A 396 -9.24 -13.84 -15.14
C LEU A 396 -8.22 -13.39 -14.09
N SER A 397 -8.72 -12.68 -13.09
CA SER A 397 -8.04 -12.54 -11.79
C SER A 397 -8.48 -13.66 -10.84
N VAL A 398 -7.51 -14.30 -10.17
CA VAL A 398 -7.76 -15.32 -9.13
C VAL A 398 -7.36 -14.73 -7.79
N VAL A 399 -8.34 -14.56 -6.91
CA VAL A 399 -8.15 -13.80 -5.67
C VAL A 399 -8.72 -14.57 -4.48
N SER A 400 -7.96 -14.60 -3.40
CA SER A 400 -8.46 -15.03 -2.09
C SER A 400 -8.45 -13.84 -1.15
N LEU A 401 -9.61 -13.55 -0.55
CA LEU A 401 -9.84 -12.48 0.41
C LEU A 401 -10.08 -13.11 1.78
N VAL A 402 -9.10 -13.02 2.68
CA VAL A 402 -9.11 -13.74 3.97
C VAL A 402 -8.87 -12.79 5.14
N ASP A 403 -9.77 -12.76 6.12
CA ASP A 403 -9.62 -11.98 7.35
C ASP A 403 -9.40 -10.46 7.14
N ASN A 404 -9.97 -9.89 6.06
CA ASN A 404 -9.84 -8.45 5.79
C ASN A 404 -10.93 -7.63 6.48
N SER A 405 -10.57 -6.41 6.86
CA SER A 405 -11.45 -5.50 7.58
C SER A 405 -11.68 -4.22 6.78
N PHE A 406 -12.95 -3.95 6.45
CA PHE A 406 -13.39 -2.72 5.78
C PHE A 406 -14.05 -1.79 6.79
N LEU A 407 -13.33 -0.77 7.27
CA LEU A 407 -13.74 0.05 8.39
C LEU A 407 -14.49 1.30 7.93
N TYR A 408 -15.73 1.40 8.38
CA TYR A 408 -16.52 2.61 8.28
C TYR A 408 -16.38 3.42 9.56
N TYR A 409 -15.70 4.57 9.47
CA TYR A 409 -15.55 5.48 10.60
C TYR A 409 -16.74 6.44 10.73
N GLU A 410 -17.45 6.31 11.85
CA GLU A 410 -18.54 7.18 12.21
C GLU A 410 -18.02 8.57 12.66
N HIS A 411 -18.56 9.64 12.06
CA HIS A 411 -18.31 11.06 12.41
C HIS A 411 -16.95 11.66 12.09
N GLU A 412 -16.15 11.05 11.22
CA GLU A 412 -14.79 11.56 10.98
C GLU A 412 -14.66 12.59 9.86
N LYS A 413 -15.64 12.67 8.95
CA LYS A 413 -15.60 13.62 7.84
C LYS A 413 -16.31 14.92 8.20
N LYS A 414 -15.59 16.03 8.01
CA LYS A 414 -16.08 17.39 8.15
C LYS A 414 -15.91 18.10 6.82
N ASP A 415 -16.85 18.97 6.47
CA ASP A 415 -16.67 19.81 5.29
C ASP A 415 -15.56 20.85 5.50
N SER A 416 -15.26 21.60 4.46
CA SER A 416 -14.34 22.74 4.48
C SER A 416 -14.72 23.86 5.46
N GLN A 417 -15.94 23.82 6.04
CA GLN A 417 -16.44 24.74 7.06
C GLN A 417 -16.47 24.10 8.46
N ASN A 418 -15.84 22.93 8.63
CA ASN A 418 -15.76 22.19 9.90
C ASN A 418 -17.13 21.72 10.43
N LYS A 419 -18.16 21.65 9.56
CA LYS A 419 -19.46 21.05 9.86
C LYS A 419 -19.40 19.57 9.57
N ASP A 420 -20.13 18.77 10.35
CA ASP A 420 -20.23 17.34 10.10
C ASP A 420 -20.79 17.13 8.69
N TYR A 421 -19.97 16.54 7.82
CA TYR A 421 -20.30 16.33 6.42
C TYR A 421 -20.08 14.86 6.10
N ILE A 422 -21.15 14.22 5.64
CA ILE A 422 -21.05 12.84 5.17
C ILE A 422 -20.98 12.94 3.65
N GLU A 423 -19.76 12.92 3.12
CA GLU A 423 -19.50 12.54 1.72
C GLU A 423 -20.25 11.22 1.43
N PRO A 424 -20.74 10.97 0.21
CA PRO A 424 -21.41 9.71 -0.12
C PRO A 424 -20.42 8.55 0.08
N ILE A 425 -20.52 7.82 1.19
CA ILE A 425 -19.75 6.60 1.42
C ILE A 425 -20.21 5.56 0.40
N SER A 426 -19.26 4.83 -0.18
CA SER A 426 -19.60 3.75 -1.09
C SER A 426 -20.48 2.72 -0.39
N MET A 427 -21.63 2.44 -1.00
CA MET A 427 -22.48 1.33 -0.58
C MET A 427 -21.76 -0.01 -0.69
N TYR A 428 -20.77 -0.13 -1.58
CA TYR A 428 -20.09 -1.37 -1.95
C TYR A 428 -18.68 -1.42 -1.38
N ASP A 429 -18.23 -2.62 -0.99
CA ASP A 429 -16.86 -2.89 -0.54
C ASP A 429 -15.97 -3.30 -1.71
N LEU A 430 -16.57 -4.01 -2.66
CA LEU A 430 -15.92 -4.70 -3.76
C LEU A 430 -16.59 -4.31 -5.08
N GLN A 431 -15.80 -4.08 -6.11
CA GLN A 431 -16.28 -3.96 -7.49
C GLN A 431 -15.67 -5.07 -8.34
N ILE A 432 -16.49 -5.76 -9.13
CA ILE A 432 -16.04 -6.78 -10.09
C ILE A 432 -16.48 -6.43 -11.52
N ASP A 433 -15.74 -6.94 -12.50
CA ASP A 433 -16.06 -6.83 -13.92
C ASP A 433 -16.65 -8.11 -14.53
N GLY A 434 -16.75 -9.16 -13.72
CA GLY A 434 -17.23 -10.46 -14.14
C GLY A 434 -16.18 -11.47 -14.59
N ARG A 435 -14.89 -11.11 -14.59
CA ARG A 435 -13.78 -11.98 -15.00
C ARG A 435 -12.90 -12.32 -13.81
N ILE A 436 -13.51 -12.95 -12.80
CA ILE A 436 -12.87 -13.22 -11.52
C ILE A 436 -13.16 -14.62 -10.99
N SER A 437 -12.18 -15.19 -10.31
CA SER A 437 -12.34 -16.30 -9.37
C SER A 437 -11.99 -15.80 -7.98
N LEU A 438 -13.01 -15.44 -7.20
CA LEU A 438 -12.88 -14.86 -5.87
C LEU A 438 -13.31 -15.87 -4.80
N GLU A 439 -12.44 -16.13 -3.84
CA GLU A 439 -12.77 -16.79 -2.59
C GLU A 439 -12.78 -15.76 -1.48
N ILE A 440 -13.80 -15.78 -0.62
CA ILE A 440 -13.96 -14.89 0.53
C ILE A 440 -14.04 -15.75 1.78
N SER A 441 -13.23 -15.40 2.78
CA SER A 441 -13.24 -16.01 4.10
C SER A 441 -13.11 -14.92 5.16
N ASN A 442 -14.03 -14.90 6.13
CA ASN A 442 -14.01 -14.01 7.30
C ASN A 442 -13.67 -12.54 7.00
N SER A 443 -14.13 -12.01 5.87
CA SER A 443 -13.85 -10.63 5.47
C SER A 443 -15.12 -9.82 5.61
N TYR A 444 -15.05 -8.75 6.40
CA TYR A 444 -16.24 -8.04 6.87
C TYR A 444 -16.07 -6.53 6.81
N ARG A 445 -17.22 -5.85 6.73
CA ARG A 445 -17.32 -4.44 7.06
C ARG A 445 -17.47 -4.29 8.57
N TYR A 446 -16.84 -3.27 9.13
CA TYR A 446 -16.93 -2.94 10.55
C TYR A 446 -17.39 -1.49 10.71
N TRP A 447 -18.39 -1.28 11.57
CA TRP A 447 -18.69 0.06 12.07
C TRP A 447 -17.74 0.39 13.22
N VAL A 448 -17.06 1.53 13.11
CA VAL A 448 -16.11 1.99 14.12
C VAL A 448 -16.42 3.42 14.50
N LYS A 449 -16.57 3.67 15.80
CA LYS A 449 -16.52 5.03 16.34
C LYS A 449 -15.07 5.41 16.61
N ARG A 450 -14.70 6.65 16.30
CA ARG A 450 -13.40 7.23 16.69
C ARG A 450 -13.11 6.96 18.17
N ASN A 451 -11.91 6.48 18.47
CA ASN A 451 -11.44 6.07 19.81
C ASN A 451 -12.14 4.84 20.42
N MET A 452 -12.88 4.05 19.63
CA MET A 452 -13.47 2.78 20.05
C MET A 452 -13.11 1.62 19.13
N ILE A 453 -11.86 1.63 18.62
CA ILE A 453 -11.35 0.61 17.68
C ILE A 453 -11.38 -0.82 18.26
N SER A 454 -11.45 -0.96 19.59
CA SER A 454 -11.54 -2.26 20.26
C SER A 454 -12.88 -2.97 20.06
N LYS A 455 -13.91 -2.28 19.54
CA LYS A 455 -15.22 -2.88 19.31
C LYS A 455 -15.31 -3.51 17.92
N VAL A 456 -15.72 -4.77 17.90
CA VAL A 456 -15.78 -5.59 16.68
C VAL A 456 -17.24 -5.86 16.36
N TYR A 457 -17.78 -5.13 15.37
CA TYR A 457 -19.15 -5.29 14.88
C TYR A 457 -19.14 -5.69 13.41
N PRO A 458 -18.94 -6.98 13.09
CA PRO A 458 -18.85 -7.45 11.73
C PRO A 458 -20.21 -7.43 11.04
N ILE A 459 -20.23 -6.87 9.84
CA ILE A 459 -21.35 -6.82 8.92
C ILE A 459 -20.85 -7.33 7.56
N GLY A 460 -21.67 -8.09 6.85
CA GLY A 460 -21.33 -8.68 5.56
C GLY A 460 -20.97 -7.63 4.50
N LEU A 461 -20.15 -8.05 3.56
CA LEU A 461 -19.68 -7.25 2.43
C LEU A 461 -20.78 -7.07 1.38
N THR A 462 -20.62 -6.04 0.55
CA THR A 462 -21.48 -5.81 -0.63
C THR A 462 -20.64 -5.56 -1.88
N LEU A 463 -21.15 -6.03 -3.01
CA LEU A 463 -20.50 -6.04 -4.31
C LEU A 463 -21.32 -5.26 -5.35
N CYS A 464 -20.61 -4.57 -6.25
CA CYS A 464 -21.18 -4.05 -7.48
C CYS A 464 -20.44 -4.53 -8.73
N ASP A 465 -21.11 -4.41 -9.87
CA ASP A 465 -20.48 -4.53 -11.18
C ASP A 465 -19.69 -3.26 -11.55
N LYS A 466 -18.99 -3.30 -12.68
CA LYS A 466 -18.23 -2.17 -13.23
C LYS A 466 -19.07 -0.92 -13.50
N SER A 467 -20.38 -1.06 -13.68
CA SER A 467 -21.31 0.05 -13.87
C SER A 467 -21.90 0.57 -12.55
N GLY A 468 -21.48 0.01 -11.41
CA GLY A 468 -21.97 0.38 -10.08
C GLY A 468 -23.32 -0.27 -9.71
N ASN A 469 -23.81 -1.23 -10.49
CA ASN A 469 -25.05 -1.94 -10.18
C ASN A 469 -24.80 -3.02 -9.13
N SER A 470 -25.78 -3.23 -8.24
CA SER A 470 -25.72 -4.26 -7.20
C SER A 470 -25.63 -5.67 -7.80
N ILE A 471 -24.75 -6.51 -7.23
CA ILE A 471 -24.69 -7.94 -7.54
C ILE A 471 -25.56 -8.69 -6.53
N ASP A 472 -26.87 -8.66 -6.77
CA ASP A 472 -27.88 -9.20 -5.84
C ASP A 472 -27.72 -10.70 -5.57
N SER A 473 -27.18 -11.45 -6.53
CA SER A 473 -26.88 -12.87 -6.38
C SER A 473 -25.84 -13.16 -5.28
N PHE A 474 -24.96 -12.21 -4.96
CA PHE A 474 -24.09 -12.26 -3.77
C PHE A 474 -24.71 -11.49 -2.61
N ASN A 475 -25.11 -10.23 -2.84
CA ASN A 475 -25.45 -9.27 -1.78
C ASN A 475 -26.61 -9.74 -0.89
N LYS A 476 -27.58 -10.50 -1.44
CA LYS A 476 -28.69 -11.03 -0.63
C LYS A 476 -28.28 -12.13 0.35
N TYR A 477 -27.11 -12.72 0.17
CA TYR A 477 -26.56 -13.81 0.98
C TYR A 477 -25.24 -13.44 1.67
N SER A 478 -24.80 -12.18 1.59
CA SER A 478 -23.49 -11.78 2.15
C SER A 478 -23.37 -12.01 3.65
N TYR A 479 -24.49 -12.13 4.35
CA TYR A 479 -24.56 -12.49 5.77
C TYR A 479 -24.00 -13.88 6.13
N PHE A 480 -23.72 -14.73 5.13
CA PHE A 480 -22.88 -15.92 5.30
C PHE A 480 -21.76 -16.03 4.25
N LEU A 481 -21.93 -15.45 3.06
CA LEU A 481 -20.88 -15.47 2.03
C LEU A 481 -19.65 -14.64 2.38
N SER A 482 -19.77 -13.65 3.28
CA SER A 482 -18.62 -12.93 3.80
C SER A 482 -17.78 -13.75 4.79
N THR A 483 -18.39 -14.75 5.45
CA THR A 483 -17.68 -15.72 6.29
C THR A 483 -17.03 -16.80 5.44
N LYS A 484 -17.75 -17.31 4.43
CA LYS A 484 -17.25 -18.32 3.50
C LYS A 484 -18.03 -18.26 2.20
N GLY A 485 -17.45 -17.65 1.17
CA GLY A 485 -18.08 -17.46 -0.13
C GLY A 485 -17.12 -17.76 -1.26
N SER A 486 -17.65 -18.32 -2.34
CA SER A 486 -16.93 -18.47 -3.60
C SER A 486 -17.75 -17.83 -4.70
N LEU A 487 -17.08 -17.05 -5.54
CA LEU A 487 -17.64 -16.34 -6.68
C LEU A 487 -16.76 -16.65 -7.89
N LYS A 488 -17.36 -17.26 -8.91
CA LYS A 488 -16.73 -17.51 -10.21
C LYS A 488 -17.49 -16.73 -11.28
N THR A 489 -16.75 -15.98 -12.10
CA THR A 489 -17.14 -15.28 -13.33
C THR A 489 -18.61 -14.87 -13.44
N ALA A 490 -18.86 -13.56 -13.38
CA ALA A 490 -20.18 -12.98 -13.58
C ALA A 490 -20.10 -11.87 -14.65
N SER A 491 -20.05 -12.21 -15.94
CA SER A 491 -20.37 -11.18 -16.95
C SER A 491 -21.74 -10.58 -16.64
N THR A 492 -22.02 -9.36 -17.09
CA THR A 492 -23.32 -8.71 -16.91
C THR A 492 -24.47 -9.70 -17.15
N GLY A 493 -25.25 -10.02 -16.11
CA GLY A 493 -26.34 -11.00 -16.16
C GLY A 493 -25.97 -12.49 -16.03
N ALA A 494 -24.74 -12.87 -15.68
CA ALA A 494 -24.32 -14.26 -15.51
C ALA A 494 -24.30 -14.74 -14.04
N ASN A 495 -24.58 -16.03 -13.86
CA ASN A 495 -24.80 -16.70 -12.58
C ASN A 495 -23.56 -16.64 -11.67
N VAL A 496 -23.65 -15.84 -10.60
CA VAL A 496 -22.83 -16.05 -9.40
C VAL A 496 -23.20 -17.43 -8.84
N CYS A 497 -22.34 -18.42 -9.09
CA CYS A 497 -22.49 -19.73 -8.48
C CYS A 497 -21.98 -19.66 -7.04
N ILE A 498 -22.90 -19.59 -6.09
CA ILE A 498 -22.60 -19.78 -4.67
C ILE A 498 -22.26 -21.26 -4.49
N GLN A 499 -20.98 -21.57 -4.29
CA GLN A 499 -20.51 -22.95 -4.15
C GLN A 499 -20.41 -23.43 -2.70
N CYS A 500 -20.79 -22.62 -1.71
CA CYS A 500 -20.71 -23.02 -0.32
C CYS A 500 -22.04 -23.59 0.18
N ASN A 501 -21.99 -24.80 0.73
CA ASN A 501 -23.07 -25.29 1.57
C ASN A 501 -23.03 -24.54 2.90
N SER A 502 -24.16 -24.00 3.33
CA SER A 502 -24.28 -23.23 4.57
C SER A 502 -25.51 -23.68 5.34
N ALA A 503 -25.38 -23.93 6.63
CA ALA A 503 -26.49 -24.21 7.53
C ALA A 503 -26.60 -23.09 8.55
N LEU A 504 -27.79 -22.54 8.71
CA LEU A 504 -28.05 -21.40 9.58
C LEU A 504 -29.20 -21.72 10.53
N ASN A 505 -29.04 -21.30 11.78
CA ASN A 505 -30.11 -21.44 12.76
C ASN A 505 -31.19 -20.37 12.52
N THR A 506 -32.43 -20.75 12.80
CA THR A 506 -33.58 -19.85 12.74
C THR A 506 -34.23 -19.78 14.10
N GLY A 507 -34.82 -18.63 14.42
CA GLY A 507 -35.35 -18.37 15.74
C GLY A 507 -36.17 -17.09 15.77
N ASN A 508 -36.87 -16.90 16.89
CA ASN A 508 -37.62 -15.67 17.12
C ASN A 508 -36.65 -14.60 17.63
N VAL A 509 -36.77 -13.39 17.10
CA VAL A 509 -36.02 -12.24 17.57
C VAL A 509 -36.95 -11.11 17.99
N SER A 510 -36.50 -10.28 18.91
CA SER A 510 -37.14 -9.00 19.24
C SER A 510 -36.10 -7.89 19.25
N TRP A 511 -36.53 -6.64 19.38
CA TRP A 511 -35.64 -5.49 19.26
C TRP A 511 -35.83 -4.51 20.40
N THR A 512 -34.72 -4.06 20.97
CA THR A 512 -34.66 -2.92 21.88
C THR A 512 -34.08 -1.74 21.13
N ILE A 513 -34.70 -0.57 21.27
CA ILE A 513 -34.31 0.66 20.57
C ILE A 513 -34.26 1.83 21.53
N MET A 514 -33.24 2.67 21.39
CA MET A 514 -33.08 3.88 22.20
C MET A 514 -32.20 4.92 21.49
N THR A 515 -32.25 6.17 21.93
CA THR A 515 -31.23 7.15 21.53
C THR A 515 -29.90 6.84 22.21
N ASN A 516 -28.79 7.14 21.54
CA ASN A 516 -27.46 6.76 22.00
C ASN A 516 -26.40 7.79 21.59
N SER A 517 -25.52 8.16 22.52
CA SER A 517 -24.48 9.19 22.32
C SER A 517 -23.24 8.69 21.56
N GLN A 518 -23.17 7.40 21.22
CA GLN A 518 -22.08 6.86 20.43
C GLN A 518 -22.19 7.20 18.94
N VAL A 519 -23.38 7.60 18.50
CA VAL A 519 -23.68 8.06 17.15
C VAL A 519 -24.45 9.39 17.24
N LYS A 520 -24.32 10.26 16.25
CA LYS A 520 -24.91 11.59 16.17
C LYS A 520 -25.95 11.64 15.06
N TRP A 521 -27.17 12.03 15.40
CA TRP A 521 -28.28 12.15 14.45
C TRP A 521 -28.09 13.33 13.49
N LYS A 522 -28.25 13.10 12.19
CA LYS A 522 -27.92 14.08 11.14
C LYS A 522 -29.12 14.66 10.42
N ILE A 523 -30.27 13.97 10.43
CA ILE A 523 -31.49 14.46 9.79
C ILE A 523 -32.34 15.25 10.78
N GLU A 524 -33.50 15.74 10.34
CA GLU A 524 -34.39 16.56 11.15
C GLU A 524 -34.82 15.86 12.46
N SER A 525 -35.13 16.68 13.47
CA SER A 525 -35.72 16.20 14.72
C SER A 525 -37.15 15.76 14.45
N ASP A 526 -37.49 14.53 14.81
CA ASP A 526 -38.84 13.98 14.64
C ASP A 526 -39.05 12.75 15.53
N THR A 527 -40.29 12.28 15.58
CA THR A 527 -40.63 10.93 16.05
C THR A 527 -40.46 9.93 14.91
N TYR A 528 -39.56 8.98 15.10
CA TYR A 528 -39.32 7.91 14.14
C TYR A 528 -39.80 6.58 14.71
N THR A 529 -40.52 5.81 13.89
CA THR A 529 -40.90 4.42 14.17
C THR A 529 -40.03 3.49 13.34
N TYR A 530 -39.71 2.33 13.91
CA TYR A 530 -38.87 1.33 13.27
C TYR A 530 -39.57 -0.02 13.23
N SER A 531 -39.24 -0.81 12.20
CA SER A 531 -39.60 -2.23 12.13
C SER A 531 -38.52 -3.01 11.39
N ALA A 532 -38.42 -4.29 11.67
CA ALA A 532 -37.44 -5.17 11.04
C ALA A 532 -38.08 -6.45 10.50
N ILE A 533 -37.51 -6.97 9.42
CA ILE A 533 -37.82 -8.28 8.83
C ILE A 533 -36.49 -9.04 8.72
N LEU A 534 -36.42 -10.23 9.29
CA LEU A 534 -35.31 -11.15 9.05
C LEU A 534 -35.60 -11.93 7.77
N ILE A 535 -34.64 -11.92 6.87
CA ILE A 535 -34.74 -12.51 5.55
C ILE A 535 -33.59 -13.52 5.42
N TRP A 536 -33.94 -14.79 5.26
CA TRP A 536 -32.95 -15.82 4.93
C TRP A 536 -32.83 -15.98 3.41
N ASP A 537 -33.97 -15.96 2.72
CA ASP A 537 -34.00 -15.96 1.25
C ASP A 537 -35.13 -15.05 0.76
N LYS A 538 -34.75 -13.94 0.14
CA LYS A 538 -35.68 -12.93 -0.35
C LYS A 538 -36.56 -13.45 -1.49
N ASP A 539 -35.97 -14.22 -2.41
CA ASP A 539 -36.66 -14.65 -3.63
C ASP A 539 -37.68 -15.74 -3.31
N ARG A 540 -37.30 -16.68 -2.45
CA ARG A 540 -38.18 -17.74 -1.93
C ARG A 540 -39.16 -17.25 -0.86
N LYS A 541 -39.00 -16.01 -0.41
CA LYS A 541 -39.74 -15.39 0.70
C LYS A 541 -39.65 -16.23 1.99
N ILE A 542 -38.45 -16.69 2.31
CA ILE A 542 -38.17 -17.36 3.58
C ILE A 542 -37.79 -16.28 4.59
N VAL A 543 -38.74 -15.94 5.44
CA VAL A 543 -38.68 -14.73 6.28
C VAL A 543 -39.28 -14.96 7.65
N HIS A 544 -38.83 -14.16 8.61
CA HIS A 544 -39.50 -14.00 9.89
C HIS A 544 -40.62 -12.95 9.75
N PRO A 545 -41.74 -13.08 10.48
CA PRO A 545 -42.74 -12.03 10.55
C PRO A 545 -42.13 -10.67 10.93
N LYS A 546 -42.68 -9.60 10.35
CA LYS A 546 -42.27 -8.23 10.66
C LYS A 546 -42.41 -7.95 12.15
N VAL A 547 -41.34 -7.45 12.76
CA VAL A 547 -41.29 -7.05 14.17
C VAL A 547 -41.32 -5.53 14.24
N ASN A 548 -42.34 -4.97 14.88
CA ASN A 548 -42.42 -3.53 15.14
C ASN A 548 -41.60 -3.18 16.38
N MET A 549 -40.92 -2.03 16.35
CA MET A 549 -40.15 -1.49 17.45
C MET A 549 -40.86 -0.25 18.02
N THR A 550 -40.47 0.17 19.22
CA THR A 550 -40.97 1.43 19.82
C THR A 550 -40.47 2.65 19.06
N SER A 551 -41.19 3.77 19.16
CA SER A 551 -40.74 5.04 18.59
C SER A 551 -39.56 5.64 19.36
N VAL A 552 -38.75 6.42 18.66
CA VAL A 552 -37.65 7.21 19.23
C VAL A 552 -37.72 8.65 18.72
N ASN A 553 -37.24 9.58 19.55
CA ASN A 553 -37.28 11.02 19.28
C ASN A 553 -35.86 11.64 19.24
N PRO A 554 -35.00 11.24 18.27
CA PRO A 554 -33.69 11.86 18.12
C PRO A 554 -33.82 13.33 17.71
N THR A 555 -32.92 14.17 18.22
CA THR A 555 -32.83 15.58 17.85
C THR A 555 -31.72 15.77 16.83
N LYS A 556 -31.91 16.66 15.85
CA LYS A 556 -30.87 17.02 14.87
C LYS A 556 -29.61 17.46 15.59
N ASN A 557 -28.47 16.85 15.23
CA ASN A 557 -27.17 16.99 15.88
C ASN A 557 -27.07 16.48 17.33
N GLY A 558 -28.13 15.86 17.87
CA GLY A 558 -28.11 15.15 19.15
C GLY A 558 -27.69 13.69 19.01
N ASN A 559 -28.09 12.88 19.99
CA ASN A 559 -27.85 11.43 19.99
C ASN A 559 -28.59 10.77 18.82
N GLY A 560 -27.89 9.92 18.07
CA GLY A 560 -28.49 9.03 17.08
C GLY A 560 -29.16 7.83 17.75
N VAL A 561 -29.39 6.76 17.01
CA VAL A 561 -30.21 5.62 17.47
C VAL A 561 -29.36 4.36 17.55
N LEU A 562 -29.47 3.65 18.68
CA LEU A 562 -28.95 2.31 18.88
C LEU A 562 -30.12 1.33 18.83
N MET A 563 -29.95 0.25 18.06
CA MET A 563 -30.85 -0.90 18.09
C MET A 563 -30.07 -2.15 18.48
N TRP A 564 -30.69 -2.97 19.33
CA TRP A 564 -30.19 -4.26 19.79
C TRP A 564 -31.20 -5.35 19.42
N MET A 565 -30.75 -6.35 18.64
CA MET A 565 -31.47 -7.60 18.38
C MET A 565 -31.37 -8.60 19.55
N ASN A 566 -32.47 -8.77 20.29
CA ASN A 566 -32.63 -9.82 21.30
C ASN A 566 -32.88 -11.17 20.60
N GLY A 567 -32.22 -12.24 21.04
CA GLY A 567 -32.28 -13.56 20.39
C GLY A 567 -31.28 -13.73 19.25
N ALA A 568 -30.36 -12.78 19.05
CA ALA A 568 -29.34 -12.88 18.01
C ALA A 568 -28.44 -14.13 18.14
N ASN A 569 -28.17 -14.57 19.38
CA ASN A 569 -27.44 -15.81 19.65
C ASN A 569 -28.17 -17.05 19.08
N ASP A 570 -29.50 -17.06 19.11
CA ASP A 570 -30.31 -18.20 18.67
C ASP A 570 -30.21 -18.43 17.17
N ILE A 571 -29.97 -17.36 16.41
CA ILE A 571 -29.76 -17.39 14.96
C ILE A 571 -28.28 -17.33 14.57
N GLY A 572 -27.35 -17.48 15.54
CA GLY A 572 -25.91 -17.40 15.29
C GLY A 572 -25.43 -16.03 14.80
N HIS A 573 -26.18 -14.95 15.04
CA HIS A 573 -25.93 -13.60 14.53
C HIS A 573 -25.88 -13.52 12.99
N GLN A 574 -26.63 -14.39 12.30
CA GLN A 574 -26.63 -14.49 10.84
C GLN A 574 -28.04 -14.41 10.24
N ALA A 575 -28.31 -13.28 9.58
CA ALA A 575 -29.48 -13.08 8.74
C ALA A 575 -29.28 -11.83 7.86
N MET A 576 -30.03 -11.71 6.77
CA MET A 576 -30.26 -10.39 6.19
C MET A 576 -31.35 -9.69 7.00
N VAL A 577 -31.07 -8.51 7.53
CA VAL A 577 -32.05 -7.71 8.28
C VAL A 577 -32.49 -6.54 7.40
N ARG A 578 -33.75 -6.56 6.98
CA ARG A 578 -34.39 -5.39 6.39
C ARG A 578 -34.92 -4.51 7.51
N LEU A 579 -34.29 -3.37 7.72
CA LEU A 579 -34.76 -2.35 8.66
C LEU A 579 -35.58 -1.30 7.91
N ILE A 580 -36.73 -0.93 8.46
CA ILE A 580 -37.66 0.05 7.90
C ILE A 580 -37.85 1.16 8.93
N ARG A 581 -37.70 2.42 8.50
CA ARG A 581 -37.92 3.60 9.34
C ARG A 581 -39.00 4.49 8.72
N THR A 582 -39.97 4.90 9.53
CA THR A 582 -41.03 5.83 9.14
C THR A 582 -41.00 7.06 10.05
N GLY A 583 -40.85 8.24 9.45
CA GLY A 583 -41.07 9.55 10.10
C GLY A 583 -42.26 10.28 9.44
N ASN A 584 -42.44 11.58 9.69
CA ASN A 584 -43.68 12.30 9.34
C ASN A 584 -44.10 12.21 7.86
N ASN A 585 -43.15 12.23 6.90
CA ASN A 585 -43.48 12.32 5.47
C ASN A 585 -42.80 11.26 4.58
N THR A 586 -41.93 10.40 5.11
CA THR A 586 -41.21 9.41 4.30
C THR A 586 -40.97 8.12 5.07
N THR A 587 -41.16 6.99 4.37
CA THR A 587 -40.68 5.69 4.80
C THR A 587 -39.40 5.35 4.04
N LYS A 588 -38.41 4.82 4.75
CA LYS A 588 -37.12 4.39 4.19
C LYS A 588 -36.79 2.98 4.64
N TYR A 589 -35.91 2.31 3.90
CA TYR A 589 -35.40 0.99 4.27
C TYR A 589 -33.89 0.85 4.03
N VAL A 590 -33.29 -0.12 4.70
CA VAL A 590 -31.93 -0.57 4.47
C VAL A 590 -31.86 -2.07 4.70
N ASP A 591 -31.10 -2.77 3.87
CA ASP A 591 -30.82 -4.20 4.03
C ASP A 591 -29.41 -4.35 4.61
N LEU A 592 -29.30 -5.00 5.78
CA LEU A 592 -28.09 -5.15 6.56
C LEU A 592 -27.71 -6.64 6.68
N PRO A 593 -26.58 -7.08 6.12
CA PRO A 593 -26.15 -8.46 6.23
C PRO A 593 -25.46 -8.73 7.58
N PHE A 594 -26.19 -9.27 8.56
CA PHE A 594 -25.62 -9.52 9.89
C PHE A 594 -24.68 -10.74 9.86
N THR A 595 -23.45 -10.57 10.32
CA THR A 595 -22.39 -11.60 10.29
C THR A 595 -21.64 -11.69 11.62
N GLY A 596 -22.34 -11.62 12.76
CA GLY A 596 -21.69 -11.64 14.08
C GLY A 596 -21.91 -10.41 14.96
N THR A 597 -22.73 -9.45 14.53
CA THR A 597 -23.18 -8.33 15.38
C THR A 597 -24.64 -8.49 15.80
N HIS A 598 -25.01 -7.88 16.93
CA HIS A 598 -26.39 -7.69 17.35
C HIS A 598 -26.71 -6.23 17.72
N PHE A 599 -25.72 -5.34 17.64
CA PHE A 599 -25.88 -3.91 17.78
C PHE A 599 -25.73 -3.22 16.43
N ILE A 600 -26.64 -2.30 16.12
CA ILE A 600 -26.56 -1.42 14.96
C ILE A 600 -26.83 0.02 15.36
N TYR A 601 -26.15 0.94 14.68
CA TYR A 601 -26.16 2.37 14.96
C TYR A 601 -26.69 3.12 13.73
N ASP A 602 -27.75 3.90 13.92
CA ASP A 602 -28.36 4.76 12.89
C ASP A 602 -28.07 6.23 13.20
N ASN A 603 -27.45 6.92 12.24
CA ASN A 603 -27.17 8.35 12.31
C ASN A 603 -28.22 9.21 11.57
N GLY A 604 -29.28 8.60 11.05
CA GLY A 604 -30.31 9.28 10.27
C GLY A 604 -30.11 9.14 8.76
N LEU A 605 -28.86 9.08 8.30
CA LEU A 605 -28.47 9.01 6.89
C LEU A 605 -28.08 7.59 6.45
N SER A 606 -27.46 6.84 7.36
CA SER A 606 -27.05 5.45 7.16
C SER A 606 -27.14 4.67 8.47
N VAL A 607 -27.25 3.35 8.36
CA VAL A 607 -27.10 2.42 9.48
C VAL A 607 -25.79 1.68 9.32
N CYS A 608 -24.85 1.88 10.25
CA CYS A 608 -23.51 1.29 10.19
C CYS A 608 -22.79 1.49 8.83
N GLY A 609 -22.97 2.65 8.20
CA GLY A 609 -22.40 2.97 6.88
C GLY A 609 -23.18 2.47 5.68
N PHE A 610 -24.32 1.79 5.87
CA PHE A 610 -25.24 1.41 4.80
C PHE A 610 -26.32 2.50 4.64
N PRO A 611 -26.40 3.19 3.49
CA PRO A 611 -27.30 4.31 3.32
C PRO A 611 -28.78 3.89 3.27
N TRP A 612 -29.64 4.71 3.85
CA TRP A 612 -31.09 4.54 3.76
C TRP A 612 -31.58 4.78 2.33
N LYS A 613 -32.42 3.86 1.81
CA LYS A 613 -33.10 3.97 0.52
C LYS A 613 -34.54 4.45 0.72
N ASN A 614 -35.08 5.19 -0.24
CA ASN A 614 -36.50 5.56 -0.23
C ASN A 614 -37.35 4.30 -0.35
N ALA A 615 -38.46 4.25 0.38
CA ALA A 615 -39.37 3.14 0.24
C ALA A 615 -40.26 3.26 -1.00
N ASP A 616 -40.22 2.26 -1.87
CA ASP A 616 -41.24 1.92 -2.87
C ASP A 616 -42.27 0.90 -2.34
N ASN A 617 -43.21 0.49 -3.20
CA ASN A 617 -44.30 -0.45 -2.85
C ASN A 617 -43.82 -1.90 -2.57
N SER A 618 -42.53 -2.23 -2.74
CA SER A 618 -41.98 -3.59 -2.60
C SER A 618 -41.44 -3.92 -1.21
N ILE A 619 -41.55 -2.99 -0.25
CA ILE A 619 -40.73 -3.00 0.97
C ILE A 619 -41.48 -3.40 2.22
N THR A 620 -42.79 -3.15 2.27
CA THR A 620 -43.55 -3.19 3.52
C THR A 620 -43.95 -4.59 3.97
N GLU A 621 -44.03 -5.57 3.06
CA GLU A 621 -44.55 -6.91 3.38
C GLU A 621 -43.88 -8.01 2.54
N ILE A 622 -42.64 -8.34 2.86
CA ILE A 622 -42.13 -9.65 2.45
C ILE A 622 -42.77 -10.67 3.40
N THR A 623 -43.75 -11.40 2.89
CA THR A 623 -44.44 -12.48 3.60
C THR A 623 -44.22 -13.79 2.86
N GLY A 624 -44.05 -14.87 3.61
CA GLY A 624 -43.85 -16.19 3.04
C GLY A 624 -43.75 -17.21 4.16
N ILE A 625 -42.87 -18.20 4.00
CA ILE A 625 -42.71 -19.23 5.03
C ILE A 625 -41.77 -18.76 6.13
N THR A 626 -42.09 -19.11 7.37
CA THR A 626 -41.21 -18.88 8.52
C THR A 626 -40.47 -20.17 8.86
N PRO A 627 -39.14 -20.21 8.67
CA PRO A 627 -38.37 -21.41 8.89
C PRO A 627 -38.23 -21.71 10.40
N ILE A 628 -38.27 -22.98 10.78
CA ILE A 628 -38.16 -23.44 12.17
C ILE A 628 -36.90 -24.30 12.36
N GLY A 629 -36.07 -23.93 13.32
CA GLY A 629 -34.85 -24.65 13.68
C GLY A 629 -33.67 -24.25 12.81
N ALA A 630 -33.63 -24.70 11.55
CA ALA A 630 -32.52 -24.42 10.65
C ALA A 630 -32.95 -24.36 9.18
N ILE A 631 -32.16 -23.59 8.40
CA ILE A 631 -32.18 -23.55 6.94
C ILE A 631 -30.81 -23.98 6.42
N GLU A 632 -30.81 -24.84 5.41
CA GLU A 632 -29.61 -25.34 4.74
C GLU A 632 -29.64 -24.88 3.28
N PHE A 633 -28.57 -24.23 2.86
CA PHE A 633 -28.30 -23.89 1.47
C PHE A 633 -27.37 -24.96 0.90
N VAL A 634 -27.81 -25.62 -0.17
CA VAL A 634 -27.07 -26.69 -0.86
C VAL A 634 -26.90 -26.26 -2.32
N GLY A 635 -25.78 -25.61 -2.61
CA GLY A 635 -25.58 -24.89 -3.85
C GLY A 635 -26.70 -23.87 -4.10
N ASN A 636 -27.49 -24.10 -5.15
CA ASN A 636 -28.61 -23.22 -5.51
C ASN A 636 -29.93 -23.56 -4.83
N ASN A 637 -30.01 -24.71 -4.16
CA ASN A 637 -31.21 -25.23 -3.52
C ASN A 637 -31.26 -24.93 -2.03
N VAL A 638 -32.46 -25.00 -1.46
CA VAL A 638 -32.71 -24.81 -0.03
C VAL A 638 -33.44 -26.00 0.56
N VAL A 639 -33.01 -26.41 1.75
CA VAL A 639 -33.73 -27.32 2.63
C VAL A 639 -34.11 -26.55 3.90
N CYS A 640 -35.40 -26.51 4.22
CA CYS A 640 -35.89 -25.87 5.45
C CYS A 640 -37.07 -26.62 6.06
N ARG A 641 -37.54 -26.16 7.22
CA ARG A 641 -38.67 -26.74 7.96
C ARG A 641 -39.71 -25.65 8.20
N SER A 642 -40.99 -25.93 7.92
CA SER A 642 -42.09 -24.98 8.08
C SER A 642 -43.38 -25.70 8.47
N LYS A 643 -44.28 -24.98 9.14
CA LYS A 643 -45.65 -25.46 9.40
C LYS A 643 -46.59 -25.29 8.19
N THR A 644 -46.19 -24.48 7.22
CA THR A 644 -47.00 -24.12 6.06
C THR A 644 -46.30 -24.48 4.76
N LYS A 645 -47.08 -25.01 3.82
CA LYS A 645 -46.66 -25.23 2.43
C LYS A 645 -46.39 -23.87 1.77
N PRO A 646 -45.33 -23.73 0.94
CA PRO A 646 -45.15 -22.52 0.14
C PRO A 646 -46.36 -22.27 -0.77
N ALA A 647 -46.90 -21.04 -0.72
CA ALA A 647 -48.12 -20.67 -1.43
C ALA A 647 -47.93 -20.50 -2.95
N SER A 648 -46.69 -20.40 -3.41
CA SER A 648 -46.32 -20.28 -4.82
C SER A 648 -45.00 -21.01 -5.09
N THR A 649 -44.69 -21.15 -6.37
CA THR A 649 -43.41 -21.70 -6.86
C THR A 649 -42.44 -20.59 -7.28
N SER A 650 -42.86 -19.33 -7.21
CA SER A 650 -42.03 -18.17 -7.59
C SER A 650 -40.82 -18.04 -6.66
N GLY A 651 -39.63 -17.91 -7.25
CA GLY A 651 -38.34 -17.85 -6.55
C GLY A 651 -37.79 -19.20 -6.06
N TRP A 652 -38.63 -20.22 -5.95
CA TRP A 652 -38.23 -21.59 -5.62
C TRP A 652 -37.64 -22.31 -6.85
N LYS A 653 -36.79 -23.31 -6.60
CA LYS A 653 -36.08 -24.08 -7.61
C LYS A 653 -36.37 -25.57 -7.46
N ASN A 654 -36.38 -26.30 -8.58
CA ASN A 654 -36.51 -27.75 -8.55
C ASN A 654 -35.41 -28.36 -7.67
N GLY A 655 -35.78 -29.29 -6.79
CA GLY A 655 -34.91 -29.85 -5.75
C GLY A 655 -34.97 -29.13 -4.41
N ASP A 656 -35.66 -27.98 -4.30
CA ASP A 656 -35.91 -27.35 -3.01
C ASP A 656 -36.86 -28.21 -2.16
N ILE A 657 -36.58 -28.25 -0.85
CA ILE A 657 -37.27 -29.09 0.11
C ILE A 657 -37.77 -28.24 1.29
N VAL A 658 -39.03 -28.45 1.65
CA VAL A 658 -39.63 -27.93 2.88
C VAL A 658 -40.21 -29.10 3.68
N TYR A 659 -39.57 -29.45 4.80
CA TYR A 659 -40.12 -30.44 5.72
C TYR A 659 -41.34 -29.87 6.45
N ASN A 660 -42.42 -30.65 6.47
CA ASN A 660 -43.68 -30.27 7.06
C ASN A 660 -43.66 -30.53 8.58
N LEU A 661 -43.73 -29.46 9.37
CA LEU A 661 -43.91 -29.51 10.83
C LEU A 661 -45.33 -29.13 11.26
N GLY A 662 -46.24 -29.01 10.30
CA GLY A 662 -47.66 -28.78 10.53
C GLY A 662 -48.42 -30.06 10.86
N SER A 663 -49.74 -29.97 10.91
CA SER A 663 -50.63 -31.10 11.22
C SER A 663 -51.00 -31.97 10.01
N GLY A 664 -50.34 -31.77 8.85
CA GLY A 664 -50.60 -32.51 7.62
C GLY A 664 -50.04 -33.94 7.65
N THR A 665 -50.53 -34.81 6.76
CA THR A 665 -50.10 -36.23 6.69
C THR A 665 -48.82 -36.44 5.88
N ASN A 666 -48.45 -35.50 5.01
CA ASN A 666 -47.21 -35.55 4.24
C ASN A 666 -46.03 -35.09 5.12
N ALA A 667 -44.89 -35.77 5.00
CA ALA A 667 -43.67 -35.47 5.75
C ALA A 667 -42.92 -34.26 5.19
N MET A 668 -43.04 -34.00 3.88
CA MET A 668 -42.33 -32.92 3.20
C MET A 668 -43.04 -32.44 1.94
N TRP A 669 -42.58 -31.29 1.45
CA TRP A 669 -42.86 -30.76 0.12
C TRP A 669 -41.54 -30.66 -0.65
N ILE A 670 -41.50 -31.21 -1.86
CA ILE A 670 -40.37 -31.08 -2.77
C ILE A 670 -40.83 -30.42 -4.07
N LEU A 671 -40.09 -29.42 -4.54
CA LEU A 671 -40.37 -28.81 -5.82
C LEU A 671 -39.75 -29.65 -6.95
N SER A 672 -40.57 -30.11 -7.88
CA SER A 672 -40.13 -30.79 -9.11
C SER A 672 -40.98 -30.32 -10.28
N ASP A 673 -40.35 -30.07 -11.42
CA ASP A 673 -41.01 -29.54 -12.62
C ASP A 673 -41.89 -28.31 -12.36
N ASN A 674 -41.41 -27.42 -11.47
CA ASN A 674 -42.12 -26.23 -11.00
C ASN A 674 -43.49 -26.53 -10.34
N VAL A 675 -43.64 -27.72 -9.75
CA VAL A 675 -44.82 -28.14 -8.99
C VAL A 675 -44.40 -28.66 -7.61
N TRP A 676 -45.14 -28.30 -6.57
CA TRP A 676 -44.93 -28.84 -5.22
C TRP A 676 -45.54 -30.23 -5.09
N ILE A 677 -44.70 -31.23 -4.94
CA ILE A 677 -45.09 -32.62 -4.70
C ILE A 677 -45.15 -32.87 -3.19
N ASP A 678 -46.27 -33.37 -2.71
CA ASP A 678 -46.46 -33.81 -1.33
C ASP A 678 -45.87 -35.23 -1.17
N LYS A 679 -44.94 -35.41 -0.21
CA LYS A 679 -44.27 -36.68 0.06
C LYS A 679 -44.39 -37.09 1.51
#